data_AF-A0A951XCG4-F1
#
_entry.id   AF-A0A951XCG4-F1
#
_cell.length_a   1.000
_cell.length_b   1.000
_cell.length_c   1.000
_cell.angle_alpha   90.00
_cell.angle_beta   90.00
_cell.angle_gamma   90.00
#
_symmetry.space_group_name_H-M   'P 1'
#
loop_
_entity.id
_entity.type
_entity.pdbx_description
1 polymer ?
#
loop_
_entity_poly.entity_id
_entity_poly.type
_entity_poly.pdbx_seq_one_letter_code
_entity_poly.pdbx_strand_id
1 'polypeptide(L)'
;MKQNRIFRSLSFQPMVGMSLMGLFCVISGVVFPQQAVIDSLQKELELHPAHDSVRLTILNEMVYAYYGINPDKGLETADRAIELATALNIPGKLAASYSNKGVNYWAKGNDSLALDMYLKALSIHAASGNAAGMATMYNNIGLLYFNKSLYDKAIEYHQKAVDKLKLLGDSSRLAIALNNTGVDYQYLADYPKAVDYYLQALSVYNKSGGPQRAGKVEADVYSNLGIVYKNMEEYSSAIAYQEKALTIYEKLNNRQSMAACYGNLGVVFDLQMQHEKAIEYYQKALAVNEVLGNQRRIASDLTNIAIAYTEMKQYEKALPYLQRTLAIYRVADDKNGASITLSKIGEIYLHAPDSILLQQQINPAERYKIAEQYQQEAFQLAKDIGALDRQAEALQNLGNLYEAAGQTKKALVSYKQYQVLRDSILNDEMKVEIAKKVTAFEFEKKEALLVHEHDKQFALAEAEINRQRVIRNAAIAGVAGLAIVFLFSFRLYKKKRDAEEKRKDIEFKMQVTDIEMKALRSQMNPHFIFNALNSIRHYVAQNNIKLAEEYLVRFSLLMRQVFENSNHKKVPLADDLHALELYMQIEAARLDNKFNYQIHIDSIIDTENTMIPPLLLQPFVENSIWHGITPKAAGDGLIKINIARQSEMIRCVIEDNGVGIGTERTPIYEEEKESPSGIGITRARINLLNHEQKANASLYMYPLDNGTKVEINLPFELNF
;
A
#
# COMPACT_ATOMS: atom_id res chain seq x y z
N MET A 1 29.19 -54.20 -15.07
CA MET A 1 28.77 -52.98 -14.35
C MET A 1 27.39 -52.59 -14.83
N LYS A 2 26.36 -53.22 -14.25
CA LYS A 2 24.94 -52.95 -14.47
C LYS A 2 24.38 -52.71 -13.08
N GLN A 3 24.07 -51.47 -12.73
CA GLN A 3 23.47 -51.12 -11.44
C GLN A 3 22.06 -50.55 -11.70
N ASN A 4 21.10 -51.33 -11.24
CA ASN A 4 19.87 -50.96 -10.55
C ASN A 4 19.00 -49.83 -11.12
N ARG A 5 17.96 -50.25 -11.85
CA ARG A 5 16.68 -49.54 -11.97
C ARG A 5 15.62 -50.47 -11.40
N ILE A 6 15.32 -50.35 -10.11
CA ILE A 6 14.26 -51.13 -9.46
C ILE A 6 13.35 -50.17 -8.67
N PHE A 7 12.05 -50.45 -8.76
CA PHE A 7 10.86 -49.71 -8.28
C PHE A 7 10.43 -48.45 -9.06
N ARG A 8 9.58 -48.65 -10.07
CA ARG A 8 8.58 -47.65 -10.50
C ARG A 8 7.19 -48.25 -10.60
N SER A 9 6.57 -48.52 -9.45
CA SER A 9 5.11 -48.57 -9.33
C SER A 9 4.58 -47.13 -9.33
N LEU A 10 4.22 -46.61 -10.52
CA LEU A 10 3.53 -45.31 -10.71
C LEU A 10 3.93 -44.20 -9.73
N SER A 11 5.22 -44.12 -9.41
CA SER A 11 5.77 -43.08 -8.56
C SER A 11 5.76 -41.83 -9.42
N PHE A 12 4.95 -40.84 -9.04
CA PHE A 12 5.09 -39.48 -9.52
C PHE A 12 6.56 -39.12 -9.41
N GLN A 13 7.24 -39.05 -10.56
CA GLN A 13 8.56 -38.50 -10.60
C GLN A 13 8.43 -36.99 -10.42
N PRO A 14 9.11 -36.37 -9.43
CA PRO A 14 9.50 -34.99 -9.59
C PRO A 14 10.66 -35.01 -10.60
N MET A 15 10.39 -34.74 -11.88
CA MET A 15 11.47 -34.54 -12.86
C MET A 15 11.70 -33.05 -13.08
N VAL A 16 12.82 -32.60 -12.53
CA VAL A 16 13.60 -31.44 -12.94
C VAL A 16 14.41 -31.89 -14.18
N GLY A 17 14.18 -31.29 -15.37
CA GLY A 17 15.00 -31.43 -16.60
C GLY A 17 14.41 -32.32 -17.73
N MET A 18 13.56 -31.78 -18.62
CA MET A 18 13.77 -31.38 -20.05
C MET A 18 13.59 -32.50 -21.10
N SER A 19 12.93 -32.32 -22.26
CA SER A 19 12.92 -31.19 -23.23
C SER A 19 11.75 -31.25 -24.28
N LEU A 20 11.26 -30.06 -24.74
CA LEU A 20 10.79 -29.62 -26.09
C LEU A 20 9.73 -30.45 -26.90
N MET A 21 8.68 -29.94 -27.58
CA MET A 21 8.27 -28.60 -28.07
C MET A 21 6.80 -28.61 -28.61
N GLY A 22 6.03 -27.51 -28.40
CA GLY A 22 4.84 -27.07 -29.20
C GLY A 22 3.44 -27.34 -28.61
N LEU A 23 2.43 -26.45 -28.61
CA LEU A 23 2.28 -25.04 -29.03
C LEU A 23 0.84 -24.55 -28.63
N PHE A 24 0.69 -23.32 -28.08
CA PHE A 24 -0.52 -22.45 -27.89
C PHE A 24 -1.77 -23.00 -27.15
N CYS A 25 -2.53 -22.30 -26.28
CA CYS A 25 -2.87 -20.87 -26.18
C CYS A 25 -3.54 -20.52 -24.81
N VAL A 26 -3.12 -19.39 -24.21
CA VAL A 26 -3.84 -18.37 -23.41
C VAL A 26 -5.02 -18.77 -22.48
N ILE A 27 -4.86 -18.54 -21.17
CA ILE A 27 -5.73 -17.63 -20.40
C ILE A 27 -4.84 -16.80 -19.44
N SER A 28 -4.72 -15.51 -19.74
CA SER A 28 -4.19 -14.40 -18.92
C SER A 28 -3.39 -14.73 -17.65
N GLY A 29 -2.06 -14.61 -17.69
CA GLY A 29 -1.30 -14.21 -16.50
C GLY A 29 0.13 -14.72 -16.32
N VAL A 30 0.52 -15.91 -16.82
CA VAL A 30 1.74 -16.58 -16.28
C VAL A 30 2.75 -17.12 -17.31
N VAL A 31 2.54 -16.95 -18.62
CA VAL A 31 3.65 -17.04 -19.62
C VAL A 31 4.34 -15.68 -19.81
N PHE A 32 3.69 -14.61 -19.36
CA PHE A 32 4.19 -13.24 -19.42
C PHE A 32 5.41 -12.91 -18.52
N PRO A 33 5.76 -13.60 -17.41
CA PRO A 33 6.85 -13.10 -16.57
C PRO A 33 8.22 -13.23 -17.23
N GLN A 34 8.57 -14.40 -17.80
CA GLN A 34 9.93 -14.62 -18.31
C GLN A 34 10.17 -14.03 -19.69
N GLN A 35 9.19 -14.08 -20.60
CA GLN A 35 9.32 -13.38 -21.88
C GLN A 35 9.31 -11.86 -21.67
N ALA A 36 8.48 -11.31 -20.78
CA ALA A 36 8.55 -9.87 -20.45
C ALA A 36 9.85 -9.50 -19.74
N VAL A 37 10.42 -10.40 -18.93
CA VAL A 37 11.78 -10.22 -18.36
C VAL A 37 12.82 -10.20 -19.48
N ILE A 38 12.77 -11.13 -20.45
CA ILE A 38 13.67 -11.11 -21.61
C ILE A 38 13.49 -9.81 -22.42
N ASP A 39 12.26 -9.41 -22.70
CA ASP A 39 11.95 -8.20 -23.47
C ASP A 39 12.42 -6.94 -22.72
N SER A 40 12.29 -6.93 -21.38
CA SER A 40 12.81 -5.86 -20.52
C SER A 40 14.32 -5.82 -20.52
N LEU A 41 14.97 -6.97 -20.33
CA LEU A 41 16.43 -7.09 -20.34
C LEU A 41 17.02 -6.76 -21.71
N GLN A 42 16.31 -7.08 -22.80
CA GLN A 42 16.72 -6.68 -24.16
C GLN A 42 16.70 -5.16 -24.33
N LYS A 43 15.65 -4.48 -23.87
CA LYS A 43 15.60 -3.01 -23.88
C LYS A 43 16.71 -2.40 -23.02
N GLU A 44 16.94 -2.96 -21.83
CA GLU A 44 18.02 -2.52 -20.95
C GLU A 44 19.40 -2.74 -21.60
N LEU A 45 19.60 -3.86 -22.30
CA LEU A 45 20.81 -4.15 -23.05
C LEU A 45 21.05 -3.14 -24.19
N GLU A 46 19.99 -2.63 -24.85
CA GLU A 46 20.08 -1.59 -25.87
C GLU A 46 20.46 -0.23 -25.29
N LEU A 47 19.97 0.09 -24.08
CA LEU A 47 20.29 1.32 -23.35
C LEU A 47 21.73 1.35 -22.80
N HIS A 48 22.37 0.18 -22.69
CA HIS A 48 23.76 0.03 -22.22
C HIS A 48 24.69 -0.52 -23.33
N PRO A 49 24.99 0.26 -24.39
CA PRO A 49 25.83 -0.19 -25.49
C PRO A 49 27.31 -0.35 -25.12
N ALA A 50 27.75 0.27 -24.02
CA ALA A 50 29.12 0.17 -23.53
C ALA A 50 29.46 -1.28 -23.13
N HIS A 51 30.63 -1.75 -23.56
CA HIS A 51 31.14 -3.08 -23.21
C HIS A 51 31.69 -3.09 -21.78
N ASP A 52 30.78 -3.01 -20.80
CA ASP A 52 31.11 -2.86 -19.38
C ASP A 52 30.51 -3.96 -18.50
N SER A 53 30.74 -3.83 -17.19
CA SER A 53 30.27 -4.76 -16.18
C SER A 53 28.74 -4.81 -16.07
N VAL A 54 28.02 -3.72 -16.38
CA VAL A 54 26.56 -3.66 -16.33
C VAL A 54 25.99 -4.46 -17.48
N ARG A 55 26.49 -4.24 -18.70
CA ARG A 55 26.15 -5.03 -19.89
C ARG A 55 26.38 -6.53 -19.65
N LEU A 56 27.49 -6.89 -19.01
CA LEU A 56 27.78 -8.27 -18.67
C LEU A 56 26.79 -8.88 -17.65
N THR A 57 26.30 -8.09 -16.69
CA THR A 57 25.23 -8.56 -15.77
C THR A 57 23.96 -8.86 -16.55
N ILE A 58 23.52 -7.91 -17.38
CA ILE A 58 22.29 -8.05 -18.19
C ILE A 58 22.39 -9.28 -19.08
N LEU A 59 23.52 -9.48 -19.78
CA LEU A 59 23.75 -10.67 -20.60
C LEU A 59 23.63 -11.96 -19.76
N ASN A 60 24.24 -12.02 -18.57
CA ASN A 60 24.13 -13.20 -17.71
C ASN A 60 22.70 -13.48 -17.23
N GLU A 61 21.94 -12.44 -16.90
CA GLU A 61 20.53 -12.55 -16.54
C GLU A 61 19.68 -13.02 -17.72
N MET A 62 19.96 -12.53 -18.92
CA MET A 62 19.31 -13.00 -20.15
C MET A 62 19.60 -14.47 -20.42
N VAL A 63 20.85 -14.93 -20.28
CA VAL A 63 21.19 -16.36 -20.42
C VAL A 63 20.40 -17.22 -19.44
N TYR A 64 20.27 -16.76 -18.20
CA TYR A 64 19.46 -17.45 -17.19
C TYR A 64 17.96 -17.34 -17.46
N ALA A 65 17.46 -16.30 -18.13
CA ALA A 65 16.05 -16.24 -18.53
C ALA A 65 15.75 -17.16 -19.73
N TYR A 66 16.72 -17.34 -20.63
CA TYR A 66 16.54 -18.12 -21.86
C TYR A 66 16.42 -19.63 -21.65
N TYR A 67 16.99 -20.23 -20.60
CA TYR A 67 16.99 -21.71 -20.46
C TYR A 67 15.59 -22.33 -20.48
N GLY A 68 14.58 -21.61 -19.99
CA GLY A 68 13.20 -22.08 -19.92
C GLY A 68 12.38 -21.81 -21.18
N ILE A 69 12.90 -21.01 -22.12
CA ILE A 69 12.15 -20.50 -23.29
C ILE A 69 12.84 -20.85 -24.60
N ASN A 70 14.09 -20.44 -24.75
CA ASN A 70 14.89 -20.65 -25.95
C ASN A 70 16.36 -20.88 -25.58
N PRO A 71 16.72 -22.13 -25.22
CA PRO A 71 18.08 -22.48 -24.84
C PRO A 71 19.13 -22.16 -25.91
N ASP A 72 18.78 -22.18 -27.19
CA ASP A 72 19.70 -21.85 -28.29
C ASP A 72 20.14 -20.40 -28.25
N LYS A 73 19.19 -19.46 -28.10
CA LYS A 73 19.49 -18.04 -27.88
C LYS A 73 20.24 -17.82 -26.57
N GLY A 74 19.93 -18.63 -25.54
CA GLY A 74 20.65 -18.63 -24.28
C GLY A 74 22.13 -18.97 -24.46
N LEU A 75 22.46 -19.98 -25.27
CA LEU A 75 23.84 -20.37 -25.57
C LEU A 75 24.58 -19.28 -26.35
N GLU A 76 23.97 -18.68 -27.37
CA GLU A 76 24.55 -17.56 -28.13
C GLU A 76 24.84 -16.35 -27.23
N THR A 77 23.87 -16.00 -26.36
CA THR A 77 24.03 -14.90 -25.41
C THR A 77 25.12 -15.22 -24.38
N ALA A 78 25.27 -16.49 -24.00
CA ALA A 78 26.30 -16.93 -23.06
C ALA A 78 27.70 -16.81 -23.67
N ASP A 79 27.87 -17.10 -24.96
CA ASP A 79 29.15 -16.91 -25.65
C ASP A 79 29.57 -15.44 -25.64
N ARG A 80 28.64 -14.53 -25.95
CA ARG A 80 28.87 -13.07 -25.83
C ARG A 80 29.22 -12.63 -24.41
N ALA A 81 28.57 -13.22 -23.40
CA ALA A 81 28.85 -12.93 -21.99
C ALA A 81 30.25 -13.43 -21.59
N ILE A 82 30.65 -14.62 -22.03
CA ILE A 82 31.97 -15.21 -21.76
C ILE A 82 33.08 -14.37 -22.41
N GLU A 83 32.91 -13.97 -23.67
CA GLU A 83 33.85 -13.09 -24.38
C GLU A 83 34.03 -11.77 -23.63
N LEU A 84 32.92 -11.11 -23.27
CA LEU A 84 32.95 -9.84 -22.55
C LEU A 84 33.56 -9.99 -21.14
N ALA A 85 33.20 -11.03 -20.40
CA ALA A 85 33.76 -11.30 -19.07
C ALA A 85 35.26 -11.56 -19.11
N THR A 86 35.75 -12.22 -20.16
CA THR A 86 37.17 -12.48 -20.41
C THR A 86 37.90 -11.18 -20.73
N ALA A 87 37.35 -10.36 -21.64
CA ALA A 87 37.93 -9.07 -22.01
C ALA A 87 38.00 -8.08 -20.83
N LEU A 88 36.98 -8.08 -19.96
CA LEU A 88 36.94 -7.25 -18.76
C LEU A 88 37.74 -7.81 -17.59
N ASN A 89 38.25 -9.04 -17.70
CA ASN A 89 38.97 -9.76 -16.66
C ASN A 89 38.20 -9.79 -15.32
N ILE A 90 36.93 -10.24 -15.35
CA ILE A 90 36.06 -10.35 -14.17
C ILE A 90 35.75 -11.83 -13.89
N PRO A 91 36.62 -12.57 -13.15
CA PRO A 91 36.50 -14.01 -12.97
C PRO A 91 35.16 -14.46 -12.37
N GLY A 92 34.61 -13.71 -11.43
CA GLY A 92 33.33 -14.04 -10.80
C GLY A 92 32.16 -14.06 -11.79
N LYS A 93 32.12 -13.09 -12.71
CA LYS A 93 31.09 -13.03 -13.76
C LYS A 93 31.37 -14.02 -14.89
N LEU A 94 32.63 -14.27 -15.21
CA LEU A 94 33.03 -15.33 -16.15
C LEU A 94 32.54 -16.71 -15.68
N ALA A 95 32.71 -17.02 -14.39
CA ALA A 95 32.20 -18.26 -13.79
C ALA A 95 30.67 -18.34 -13.87
N ALA A 96 29.97 -17.24 -13.61
CA ALA A 96 28.51 -17.17 -13.76
C ALA A 96 28.07 -17.41 -15.21
N SER A 97 28.79 -16.87 -16.20
CA SER A 97 28.50 -17.10 -17.62
C SER A 97 28.68 -18.57 -18.02
N TYR A 98 29.76 -19.22 -17.58
CA TYR A 98 29.93 -20.66 -17.78
C TYR A 98 28.84 -21.46 -17.08
N SER A 99 28.51 -21.14 -15.82
CA SER A 99 27.42 -21.78 -15.09
C SER A 99 26.09 -21.69 -15.85
N ASN A 100 25.70 -20.50 -16.30
CA ASN A 100 24.43 -20.29 -17.01
C ASN A 100 24.45 -20.95 -18.40
N LYS A 101 25.60 -21.00 -19.08
CA LYS A 101 25.77 -21.80 -20.31
C LYS A 101 25.55 -23.29 -20.05
N GLY A 102 26.07 -23.79 -18.93
CA GLY A 102 25.84 -25.15 -18.46
C GLY A 102 24.36 -25.46 -18.24
N VAL A 103 23.61 -24.53 -17.62
CA VAL A 103 22.16 -24.67 -17.44
C VAL A 103 21.44 -24.76 -18.79
N ASN A 104 21.85 -23.98 -19.80
CA ASN A 104 21.26 -24.05 -21.14
C ASN A 104 21.64 -25.34 -21.91
N TYR A 105 22.85 -25.89 -21.71
CA TYR A 105 23.17 -27.21 -22.27
C TYR A 105 22.41 -28.33 -21.59
N TRP A 106 22.34 -28.31 -20.26
CA TRP A 106 21.51 -29.23 -19.49
C TRP A 106 20.07 -29.13 -19.96
N ALA A 107 19.62 -27.92 -20.26
CA ALA A 107 18.30 -27.69 -20.76
C ALA A 107 18.04 -28.41 -22.10
N LYS A 108 19.02 -28.40 -23.00
CA LYS A 108 18.95 -29.15 -24.27
C LYS A 108 19.13 -30.66 -24.12
N GLY A 109 19.30 -31.20 -22.91
CA GLY A 109 19.67 -32.61 -22.69
C GLY A 109 21.12 -32.93 -23.04
N ASN A 110 21.95 -31.91 -23.27
CA ASN A 110 23.37 -32.06 -23.61
C ASN A 110 24.23 -32.17 -22.36
N ASP A 111 24.03 -33.23 -21.58
CA ASP A 111 24.61 -33.37 -20.24
C ASP A 111 26.14 -33.30 -20.22
N SER A 112 26.82 -33.89 -21.20
CA SER A 112 28.29 -33.85 -21.27
C SER A 112 28.83 -32.43 -21.47
N LEU A 113 28.14 -31.60 -22.26
CA LEU A 113 28.51 -30.20 -22.45
C LEU A 113 28.16 -29.36 -21.22
N ALA A 114 27.04 -29.66 -20.56
CA ALA A 114 26.69 -29.02 -19.29
C ALA A 114 27.76 -29.28 -18.22
N LEU A 115 28.24 -30.53 -18.12
CA LEU A 115 29.31 -30.91 -17.20
C LEU A 115 30.59 -30.12 -17.46
N ASP A 116 31.02 -30.03 -18.72
CA ASP A 116 32.21 -29.27 -19.11
C ASP A 116 32.10 -27.80 -18.67
N MET A 117 30.95 -27.17 -18.89
CA MET A 117 30.71 -25.79 -18.47
C MET A 117 30.72 -25.63 -16.94
N TYR A 118 30.08 -26.54 -16.20
CA TYR A 118 30.09 -26.51 -14.73
C TYR A 118 31.48 -26.75 -14.15
N LEU A 119 32.30 -27.61 -14.76
CA LEU A 119 33.69 -27.83 -14.35
C LEU A 119 34.55 -26.60 -14.61
N LYS A 120 34.35 -25.90 -15.74
CA LYS A 120 35.01 -24.61 -16.01
C LYS A 120 34.63 -23.55 -14.96
N ALA A 121 33.35 -23.37 -14.68
CA ALA A 121 32.88 -22.46 -13.63
C ALA A 121 33.45 -22.82 -12.25
N LEU A 122 33.46 -24.11 -11.91
CA LEU A 122 34.02 -24.63 -10.66
C LEU A 122 35.52 -24.31 -10.53
N SER A 123 36.29 -24.48 -11.60
CA SER A 123 37.73 -24.17 -11.60
C SER A 123 38.01 -22.68 -11.31
N ILE A 124 37.18 -21.79 -11.87
CA ILE A 124 37.29 -20.34 -11.65
C ILE A 124 36.88 -19.98 -10.21
N HIS A 125 35.80 -20.59 -9.70
CA HIS A 125 35.39 -20.41 -8.31
C HIS A 125 36.46 -20.92 -7.32
N ALA A 126 37.11 -22.05 -7.62
CA ALA A 126 38.21 -22.56 -6.81
C ALA A 126 39.42 -21.62 -6.82
N ALA A 127 39.84 -21.14 -8.01
CA ALA A 127 40.96 -20.21 -8.15
C ALA A 127 40.71 -18.85 -7.46
N SER A 128 39.46 -18.40 -7.40
CA SER A 128 39.05 -17.15 -6.73
C SER A 128 38.68 -17.31 -5.25
N GLY A 129 38.74 -18.54 -4.70
CA GLY A 129 38.33 -18.81 -3.31
C GLY A 129 36.82 -18.63 -3.06
N ASN A 130 35.98 -18.58 -4.09
CA ASN A 130 34.54 -18.40 -3.96
C ASN A 130 33.85 -19.71 -3.55
N ALA A 131 33.86 -19.97 -2.24
CA ALA A 131 33.24 -21.15 -1.64
C ALA A 131 31.74 -21.31 -1.96
N ALA A 132 30.98 -20.22 -2.01
CA ALA A 132 29.55 -20.27 -2.32
C ALA A 132 29.29 -20.68 -3.78
N GLY A 133 30.09 -20.17 -4.72
CA GLY A 133 30.05 -20.58 -6.13
C GLY A 133 30.45 -22.04 -6.32
N MET A 134 31.48 -22.52 -5.60
CA MET A 134 31.86 -23.94 -5.60
C MET A 134 30.72 -24.84 -5.13
N ALA A 135 30.03 -24.47 -4.04
CA ALA A 135 28.89 -25.23 -3.53
C ALA A 135 27.75 -25.34 -4.55
N THR A 136 27.42 -24.23 -5.24
CA THR A 136 26.42 -24.24 -6.31
C THR A 136 26.85 -25.16 -7.47
N MET A 137 28.12 -25.15 -7.88
CA MET A 137 28.61 -26.02 -8.94
C MET A 137 28.58 -27.49 -8.54
N TYR A 138 29.00 -27.82 -7.32
CA TYR A 138 28.88 -29.18 -6.82
C TYR A 138 27.43 -29.66 -6.81
N ASN A 139 26.49 -28.82 -6.38
CA ASN A 139 25.07 -29.17 -6.42
C ASN A 139 24.57 -29.42 -7.85
N ASN A 140 24.91 -28.54 -8.80
CA ASN A 140 24.48 -28.70 -10.20
C ASN A 140 25.10 -29.92 -10.89
N ILE A 141 26.36 -30.25 -10.57
CA ILE A 141 27.02 -31.47 -11.06
C ILE A 141 26.36 -32.71 -10.43
N GLY A 142 25.99 -32.66 -9.15
CA GLY A 142 25.24 -33.72 -8.49
C GLY A 142 23.91 -34.02 -9.19
N LEU A 143 23.11 -32.97 -9.47
CA LEU A 143 21.86 -33.08 -10.25
C LEU A 143 22.07 -33.67 -11.64
N LEU A 144 23.19 -33.34 -12.30
CA LEU A 144 23.54 -33.91 -13.60
C LEU A 144 23.81 -35.43 -13.50
N TYR A 145 24.57 -35.87 -12.50
CA TYR A 145 24.79 -37.29 -12.27
C TYR A 145 23.52 -38.02 -11.88
N PHE A 146 22.65 -37.38 -11.10
CA PHE A 146 21.32 -37.91 -10.78
C PHE A 146 20.49 -38.18 -12.04
N ASN A 147 20.43 -37.23 -12.98
CA ASN A 147 19.71 -37.40 -14.24
C ASN A 147 20.27 -38.55 -15.10
N LYS A 148 21.58 -38.78 -15.01
CA LYS A 148 22.26 -39.94 -15.66
C LYS A 148 22.06 -41.25 -14.89
N SER A 149 21.25 -41.26 -13.82
CA SER A 149 21.03 -42.40 -12.93
C SER A 149 22.32 -42.90 -12.24
N LEU A 150 23.33 -42.04 -12.11
CA LEU A 150 24.61 -42.34 -11.43
C LEU A 150 24.55 -41.81 -9.99
N TYR A 151 23.65 -42.40 -9.18
CA TYR A 151 23.30 -41.90 -7.85
C TYR A 151 24.48 -41.84 -6.88
N ASP A 152 25.40 -42.81 -6.90
CA ASP A 152 26.61 -42.78 -6.04
C ASP A 152 27.48 -41.55 -6.32
N LYS A 153 27.62 -41.15 -7.60
CA LYS A 153 28.34 -39.92 -7.97
C LYS A 153 27.53 -38.67 -7.61
N ALA A 154 26.20 -38.71 -7.77
CA ALA A 154 25.34 -37.61 -7.34
C ALA A 154 25.53 -37.32 -5.85
N ILE A 155 25.53 -38.36 -5.01
CA ILE A 155 25.78 -38.29 -3.57
C ILE A 155 27.16 -37.69 -3.27
N GLU A 156 28.21 -38.14 -3.97
CA GLU A 156 29.56 -37.59 -3.78
C GLU A 156 29.59 -36.07 -3.98
N TYR A 157 28.96 -35.57 -5.04
CA TYR A 157 28.93 -34.15 -5.37
C TYR A 157 27.95 -33.36 -4.49
N HIS A 158 26.77 -33.89 -4.17
CA HIS A 158 25.87 -33.26 -3.21
C HIS A 158 26.47 -33.18 -1.81
N GLN A 159 27.23 -34.20 -1.36
CA GLN A 159 27.93 -34.16 -0.08
C GLN A 159 29.03 -33.08 -0.06
N LYS A 160 29.80 -32.93 -1.16
CA LYS A 160 30.75 -31.81 -1.30
C LYS A 160 30.05 -30.44 -1.20
N ALA A 161 28.84 -30.31 -1.74
CA ALA A 161 28.03 -29.11 -1.58
C ALA A 161 27.58 -28.92 -0.12
N VAL A 162 27.06 -29.96 0.53
CA VAL A 162 26.65 -29.96 1.95
C VAL A 162 27.79 -29.53 2.85
N ASP A 163 28.98 -30.11 2.71
CA ASP A 163 30.14 -29.79 3.55
C ASP A 163 30.56 -28.32 3.38
N LYS A 164 30.54 -27.82 2.14
CA LYS A 164 30.86 -26.43 1.85
C LYS A 164 29.82 -25.46 2.43
N LEU A 165 28.53 -25.80 2.32
CA LEU A 165 27.42 -24.96 2.81
C LEU A 165 27.34 -24.94 4.34
N LYS A 166 27.65 -26.07 4.99
CA LYS A 166 27.81 -26.13 6.46
C LYS A 166 28.88 -25.15 6.94
N LEU A 167 30.04 -25.13 6.28
CA LEU A 167 31.13 -24.20 6.62
C LEU A 167 30.76 -22.73 6.38
N LEU A 168 29.92 -22.46 5.38
CA LEU A 168 29.45 -21.10 5.06
C LEU A 168 28.31 -20.61 5.97
N GLY A 169 27.64 -21.49 6.71
CA GLY A 169 26.43 -21.16 7.45
C GLY A 169 25.23 -20.81 6.56
N ASP A 170 25.24 -21.20 5.28
CA ASP A 170 24.12 -20.97 4.35
C ASP A 170 23.05 -22.05 4.53
N SER A 171 22.21 -21.88 5.55
CA SER A 171 21.15 -22.82 5.91
C SER A 171 20.16 -23.08 4.78
N SER A 172 19.84 -22.08 3.96
CA SER A 172 18.85 -22.22 2.90
C SER A 172 19.33 -23.17 1.80
N ARG A 173 20.55 -22.95 1.28
CA ARG A 173 21.13 -23.84 0.27
C ARG A 173 21.51 -25.18 0.87
N LEU A 174 21.91 -25.22 2.15
CA LEU A 174 22.20 -26.46 2.86
C LEU A 174 20.98 -27.38 2.90
N ALA A 175 19.79 -26.86 3.23
CA ALA A 175 18.56 -27.64 3.23
C ALA A 175 18.24 -28.23 1.84
N ILE A 176 18.47 -27.46 0.76
CA ILE A 176 18.30 -27.95 -0.62
C ILE A 176 19.27 -29.08 -0.95
N ALA A 177 20.56 -28.92 -0.62
CA ALA A 177 21.56 -29.94 -0.89
C ALA A 177 21.32 -31.23 -0.07
N LEU A 178 20.88 -31.10 1.19
CA LEU A 178 20.47 -32.23 2.03
C LEU A 178 19.23 -32.94 1.43
N ASN A 179 18.22 -32.19 0.99
CA ASN A 179 17.07 -32.76 0.29
C ASN A 179 17.48 -33.51 -0.98
N ASN A 180 18.36 -32.94 -1.81
CA ASN A 180 18.85 -33.62 -3.01
C ASN A 180 19.61 -34.91 -2.68
N THR A 181 20.41 -34.91 -1.62
CA THR A 181 21.10 -36.13 -1.15
C THR A 181 20.08 -37.18 -0.66
N GLY A 182 19.02 -36.74 0.01
CA GLY A 182 17.90 -37.60 0.40
C GLY A 182 17.21 -38.24 -0.82
N VAL A 183 17.00 -37.47 -1.88
CA VAL A 183 16.46 -37.97 -3.15
C VAL A 183 17.40 -39.02 -3.77
N ASP A 184 18.72 -38.80 -3.78
CA ASP A 184 19.66 -39.79 -4.31
C ASP A 184 19.56 -41.14 -3.57
N TYR A 185 19.54 -41.09 -2.23
CA TYR A 185 19.37 -42.30 -1.41
C TYR A 185 18.01 -42.96 -1.60
N GLN A 186 16.94 -42.19 -1.79
CA GLN A 186 15.61 -42.72 -2.12
C GLN A 186 15.65 -43.53 -3.43
N TYR A 187 16.35 -43.04 -4.46
CA TYR A 187 16.48 -43.75 -5.74
C TYR A 187 17.43 -44.96 -5.67
N LEU A 188 18.35 -45.00 -4.70
CA LEU A 188 19.11 -46.20 -4.34
C LEU A 188 18.31 -47.19 -3.47
N ALA A 189 17.06 -46.86 -3.13
CA ALA A 189 16.24 -47.58 -2.16
C ALA A 189 16.86 -47.70 -0.75
N ASP A 190 17.82 -46.83 -0.41
CA ASP A 190 18.32 -46.64 0.95
C ASP A 190 17.41 -45.63 1.67
N TYR A 191 16.16 -46.03 1.89
CA TYR A 191 15.16 -45.24 2.59
C TYR A 191 15.59 -44.74 3.97
N PRO A 192 16.33 -45.51 4.80
CA PRO A 192 16.85 -45.02 6.08
C PRO A 192 17.68 -43.75 5.93
N LYS A 193 18.65 -43.75 5.00
CA LYS A 193 19.46 -42.56 4.75
C LYS A 193 18.66 -41.46 4.09
N ALA A 194 17.80 -41.78 3.13
CA ALA A 194 16.94 -40.79 2.48
C ALA A 194 16.18 -39.96 3.52
N VAL A 195 15.53 -40.65 4.45
CA VAL A 195 14.77 -40.04 5.53
C VAL A 195 15.66 -39.27 6.48
N ASP A 196 16.82 -39.80 6.89
CA ASP A 196 17.76 -39.07 7.75
C ASP A 196 18.19 -37.73 7.12
N TYR A 197 18.51 -37.72 5.82
CA TYR A 197 18.85 -36.50 5.09
C TYR A 197 17.66 -35.53 4.94
N TYR A 198 16.45 -36.03 4.71
CA TYR A 198 15.23 -35.22 4.70
C TYR A 198 14.94 -34.58 6.07
N LEU A 199 15.08 -35.34 7.15
CA LEU A 199 14.93 -34.86 8.51
C LEU A 199 16.01 -33.81 8.88
N GLN A 200 17.26 -34.01 8.44
CA GLN A 200 18.31 -33.00 8.55
C GLN A 200 17.94 -31.73 7.76
N ALA A 201 17.40 -31.86 6.54
CA ALA A 201 16.96 -30.73 5.73
C ALA A 201 15.86 -29.92 6.44
N LEU A 202 14.83 -30.58 7.00
CA LEU A 202 13.79 -29.94 7.81
C LEU A 202 14.35 -29.27 9.07
N SER A 203 15.31 -29.90 9.75
CA SER A 203 15.95 -29.31 10.94
C SER A 203 16.71 -28.03 10.63
N VAL A 204 17.50 -28.03 9.55
CA VAL A 204 18.24 -26.85 9.08
C VAL A 204 17.27 -25.75 8.65
N TYR A 205 16.21 -26.13 7.98
CA TYR A 205 15.15 -25.24 7.54
C TYR A 205 14.47 -24.53 8.72
N ASN A 206 13.98 -25.29 9.72
CA ASN A 206 13.30 -24.75 10.91
C ASN A 206 14.19 -23.76 11.68
N LYS A 207 15.49 -24.04 11.80
CA LYS A 207 16.44 -23.15 12.50
C LYS A 207 16.74 -21.83 11.77
N SER A 208 16.37 -21.69 10.49
CA SER A 208 16.77 -20.56 9.65
C SER A 208 15.77 -19.39 9.60
N GLY A 209 14.58 -19.51 10.20
CA GLY A 209 13.73 -18.38 10.64
C GLY A 209 13.25 -17.36 9.59
N GLY A 210 13.30 -17.63 8.29
CA GLY A 210 12.95 -16.66 7.24
C GLY A 210 11.51 -16.81 6.69
N PRO A 211 10.58 -15.87 6.89
CA PRO A 211 9.15 -16.06 6.57
C PRO A 211 8.74 -16.01 5.09
N GLN A 212 9.62 -15.68 4.14
CA GLN A 212 9.20 -15.33 2.76
C GLN A 212 9.82 -16.17 1.62
N ARG A 213 10.79 -17.03 1.90
CA ARG A 213 11.37 -17.96 0.89
C ARG A 213 11.23 -19.43 1.26
N ALA A 214 10.59 -19.71 2.38
CA ALA A 214 10.83 -20.91 3.13
C ALA A 214 9.85 -22.06 2.77
N GLY A 215 8.54 -21.83 2.62
CA GLY A 215 7.58 -22.94 2.53
C GLY A 215 7.81 -23.94 1.39
N LYS A 216 8.43 -23.55 0.27
CA LYS A 216 8.59 -24.47 -0.87
C LYS A 216 9.53 -25.64 -0.57
N VAL A 217 10.71 -25.37 -0.02
CA VAL A 217 11.70 -26.44 0.27
C VAL A 217 11.14 -27.40 1.31
N GLU A 218 10.46 -26.87 2.32
CA GLU A 218 9.76 -27.66 3.32
C GLU A 218 8.69 -28.57 2.70
N ALA A 219 7.84 -28.01 1.84
CA ALA A 219 6.82 -28.78 1.12
C ALA A 219 7.43 -29.85 0.19
N ASP A 220 8.53 -29.52 -0.50
CA ASP A 220 9.27 -30.46 -1.35
C ASP A 220 9.79 -31.63 -0.49
N VAL A 221 10.36 -31.36 0.69
CA VAL A 221 10.83 -32.40 1.62
C VAL A 221 9.68 -33.25 2.16
N TYR A 222 8.56 -32.64 2.59
CA TYR A 222 7.39 -33.40 3.04
C TYR A 222 6.80 -34.28 1.92
N SER A 223 6.73 -33.77 0.70
CA SER A 223 6.28 -34.56 -0.46
C SER A 223 7.21 -35.76 -0.71
N ASN A 224 8.53 -35.55 -0.63
CA ASN A 224 9.51 -36.62 -0.78
C ASN A 224 9.43 -37.66 0.35
N LEU A 225 9.27 -37.22 1.61
CA LEU A 225 9.00 -38.13 2.73
C LEU A 225 7.75 -38.97 2.45
N GLY A 226 6.65 -38.35 2.02
CA GLY A 226 5.44 -39.06 1.64
C GLY A 226 5.67 -40.18 0.62
N ILE A 227 6.51 -39.93 -0.40
CA ILE A 227 6.90 -40.94 -1.39
C ILE A 227 7.71 -42.07 -0.75
N VAL A 228 8.66 -41.76 0.13
CA VAL A 228 9.47 -42.77 0.83
C VAL A 228 8.60 -43.67 1.69
N TYR A 229 7.72 -43.11 2.51
CA TYR A 229 6.81 -43.93 3.34
C TYR A 229 5.86 -44.76 2.51
N LYS A 230 5.36 -44.23 1.39
CA LYS A 230 4.55 -45.02 0.45
C LYS A 230 5.37 -46.22 -0.06
N ASN A 231 6.64 -46.04 -0.41
CA ASN A 231 7.50 -47.15 -0.84
C ASN A 231 7.83 -48.14 0.29
N MET A 232 7.78 -47.70 1.56
CA MET A 232 7.89 -48.57 2.74
C MET A 232 6.54 -49.19 3.15
N GLU A 233 5.46 -48.91 2.41
CA GLU A 233 4.08 -49.33 2.68
C GLU A 233 3.49 -48.77 3.98
N GLU A 234 4.08 -47.70 4.52
CA GLU A 234 3.60 -46.97 5.68
C GLU A 234 2.60 -45.89 5.23
N TYR A 235 1.45 -46.33 4.75
CA TYR A 235 0.49 -45.49 4.03
C TYR A 235 -0.09 -44.35 4.87
N SER A 236 -0.30 -44.54 6.17
CA SER A 236 -0.80 -43.50 7.07
C SER A 236 0.18 -42.33 7.15
N SER A 237 1.48 -42.61 7.30
CA SER A 237 2.52 -41.58 7.29
C SER A 237 2.63 -40.93 5.91
N ALA A 238 2.57 -41.72 4.84
CA ALA A 238 2.59 -41.20 3.47
C ALA A 238 1.49 -40.16 3.21
N ILE A 239 0.26 -40.44 3.63
CA ILE A 239 -0.88 -39.52 3.54
C ILE A 239 -0.61 -38.26 4.35
N ALA A 240 -0.23 -38.41 5.64
CA ALA A 240 -0.01 -37.27 6.53
C ALA A 240 1.06 -36.30 5.99
N TYR A 241 2.17 -36.83 5.46
CA TYR A 241 3.22 -36.01 4.86
C TYR A 241 2.78 -35.36 3.54
N GLN A 242 2.01 -36.07 2.72
CA GLN A 242 1.51 -35.52 1.47
C GLN A 242 0.48 -34.40 1.71
N GLU A 243 -0.36 -34.52 2.74
CA GLU A 243 -1.30 -33.48 3.18
C GLU A 243 -0.60 -32.24 3.77
N LYS A 244 0.48 -32.44 4.54
CA LYS A 244 1.35 -31.34 5.00
C LYS A 244 1.95 -30.58 3.81
N ALA A 245 2.51 -31.30 2.82
CA ALA A 245 3.04 -30.69 1.61
C ALA A 245 1.97 -29.93 0.82
N LEU A 246 0.79 -30.54 0.62
CA LEU A 246 -0.34 -29.94 -0.09
C LEU A 246 -0.77 -28.62 0.58
N THR A 247 -0.94 -28.61 1.90
CA THR A 247 -1.33 -27.43 2.68
C THR A 247 -0.37 -26.26 2.45
N ILE A 248 0.93 -26.53 2.36
CA ILE A 248 1.94 -25.49 2.11
C ILE A 248 1.89 -25.04 0.64
N TYR A 249 1.79 -25.96 -0.32
CA TYR A 249 1.69 -25.58 -1.73
C TYR A 249 0.42 -24.80 -2.05
N GLU A 250 -0.70 -25.04 -1.36
CA GLU A 250 -1.92 -24.23 -1.44
C GLU A 250 -1.66 -22.80 -0.98
N LYS A 251 -1.01 -22.60 0.17
CA LYS A 251 -0.61 -21.28 0.67
C LYS A 251 0.32 -20.55 -0.31
N LEU A 252 1.16 -21.30 -1.04
CA LEU A 252 2.08 -20.78 -2.05
C LEU A 252 1.44 -20.61 -3.43
N ASN A 253 0.17 -21.01 -3.63
CA ASN A 253 -0.50 -21.07 -4.92
C ASN A 253 0.29 -21.88 -5.99
N ASN A 254 1.05 -22.89 -5.57
CA ASN A 254 1.87 -23.70 -6.46
C ASN A 254 1.05 -24.87 -7.04
N ARG A 255 0.21 -24.54 -8.04
CA ARG A 255 -0.73 -25.49 -8.67
C ARG A 255 -0.06 -26.76 -9.18
N GLN A 256 1.13 -26.65 -9.79
CA GLN A 256 1.86 -27.81 -10.30
C GLN A 256 2.21 -28.80 -9.18
N SER A 257 2.66 -28.29 -8.04
CA SER A 257 3.06 -29.14 -6.92
C SER A 257 1.82 -29.68 -6.18
N MET A 258 0.73 -28.91 -6.11
CA MET A 258 -0.57 -29.41 -5.64
C MET A 258 -1.05 -30.59 -6.49
N ALA A 259 -0.98 -30.51 -7.82
CA ALA A 259 -1.36 -31.61 -8.71
C ALA A 259 -0.53 -32.87 -8.47
N ALA A 260 0.78 -32.71 -8.23
CA ALA A 260 1.65 -33.82 -7.86
C ALA A 260 1.25 -34.45 -6.51
N CYS A 261 0.88 -33.62 -5.52
CA CYS A 261 0.39 -34.09 -4.22
C CYS A 261 -0.91 -34.90 -4.35
N TYR A 262 -1.87 -34.39 -5.11
CA TYR A 262 -3.12 -35.09 -5.38
C TYR A 262 -2.88 -36.43 -6.04
N GLY A 263 -2.04 -36.47 -7.06
CA GLY A 263 -1.72 -37.73 -7.72
C GLY A 263 -1.00 -38.73 -6.81
N ASN A 264 -0.08 -38.28 -5.95
CA ASN A 264 0.55 -39.12 -4.93
C ASN A 264 -0.47 -39.68 -3.92
N LEU A 265 -1.38 -38.85 -3.42
CA LEU A 265 -2.48 -39.30 -2.55
C LEU A 265 -3.33 -40.34 -3.27
N GLY A 266 -3.64 -40.12 -4.55
CA GLY A 266 -4.34 -41.08 -5.39
C GLY A 266 -3.64 -42.44 -5.41
N VAL A 267 -2.32 -42.46 -5.64
CA VAL A 267 -1.52 -43.71 -5.62
C VAL A 267 -1.57 -44.39 -4.25
N VAL A 268 -1.45 -43.63 -3.16
CA VAL A 268 -1.51 -44.22 -1.81
C VAL A 268 -2.88 -44.86 -1.55
N PHE A 269 -3.98 -44.19 -1.90
CA PHE A 269 -5.32 -44.76 -1.72
C PHE A 269 -5.56 -45.98 -2.63
N ASP A 270 -5.03 -45.97 -3.85
CA ASP A 270 -5.13 -47.10 -4.78
C ASP A 270 -4.41 -48.34 -4.24
N LEU A 271 -3.20 -48.17 -3.67
CA LEU A 271 -2.45 -49.22 -2.99
C LEU A 271 -3.15 -49.76 -1.74
N GLN A 272 -4.04 -48.97 -1.13
CA GLN A 272 -4.92 -49.38 -0.03
C GLN A 272 -6.24 -50.02 -0.52
N MET A 273 -6.38 -50.32 -1.81
CA MET A 273 -7.59 -50.84 -2.45
C MET A 273 -8.81 -49.89 -2.34
N GLN A 274 -8.58 -48.60 -2.09
CA GLN A 274 -9.62 -47.56 -2.06
C GLN A 274 -9.72 -46.86 -3.42
N HIS A 275 -10.05 -47.63 -4.46
CA HIS A 275 -9.99 -47.19 -5.86
C HIS A 275 -10.89 -45.98 -6.17
N GLU A 276 -12.08 -45.89 -5.60
CA GLU A 276 -12.98 -44.74 -5.80
C GLU A 276 -12.37 -43.44 -5.26
N LYS A 277 -11.73 -43.52 -4.08
CA LYS A 277 -11.04 -42.39 -3.47
C LYS A 277 -9.79 -42.02 -4.25
N ALA A 278 -9.07 -43.01 -4.75
CA ALA A 278 -7.92 -42.79 -5.64
C ALA A 278 -8.34 -42.02 -6.90
N ILE A 279 -9.44 -42.43 -7.55
CA ILE A 279 -10.01 -41.76 -8.74
C ILE A 279 -10.36 -40.30 -8.43
N GLU A 280 -10.96 -40.00 -7.29
CA GLU A 280 -11.25 -38.61 -6.89
C GLU A 280 -9.97 -37.75 -6.88
N TYR A 281 -8.90 -38.26 -6.26
CA TYR A 281 -7.62 -37.58 -6.19
C TYR A 281 -6.92 -37.45 -7.54
N TYR A 282 -6.96 -38.50 -8.37
CA TYR A 282 -6.43 -38.43 -9.73
C TYR A 282 -7.20 -37.44 -10.60
N GLN A 283 -8.52 -37.33 -10.44
CA GLN A 283 -9.33 -36.32 -11.13
C GLN A 283 -8.97 -34.89 -10.71
N LYS A 284 -8.68 -34.66 -9.42
CA LYS A 284 -8.16 -33.36 -8.94
C LYS A 284 -6.81 -33.04 -9.60
N ALA A 285 -5.89 -34.01 -9.67
CA ALA A 285 -4.60 -33.84 -10.34
C ALA A 285 -4.79 -33.53 -11.84
N LEU A 286 -5.64 -34.31 -12.52
CA LEU A 286 -5.95 -34.16 -13.95
C LEU A 286 -6.51 -32.78 -14.27
N ALA A 287 -7.50 -32.31 -13.51
CA ALA A 287 -8.11 -31.00 -13.73
C ALA A 287 -7.07 -29.86 -13.67
N VAL A 288 -6.13 -29.94 -12.72
CA VAL A 288 -5.04 -28.97 -12.62
C VAL A 288 -4.07 -29.12 -13.79
N ASN A 289 -3.69 -30.34 -14.16
CA ASN A 289 -2.74 -30.59 -15.24
C ASN A 289 -3.30 -30.25 -16.64
N GLU A 290 -4.60 -30.37 -16.86
CA GLU A 290 -5.29 -29.91 -18.07
C GLU A 290 -5.22 -28.38 -18.21
N VAL A 291 -5.45 -27.64 -17.12
CA VAL A 291 -5.28 -26.17 -17.11
C VAL A 291 -3.82 -25.77 -17.36
N LEU A 292 -2.86 -26.55 -16.85
CA LEU A 292 -1.43 -26.31 -17.05
C LEU A 292 -0.92 -26.79 -18.43
N GLY A 293 -1.72 -27.53 -19.19
CA GLY A 293 -1.33 -28.09 -20.50
C GLY A 293 -0.21 -29.14 -20.43
N ASN A 294 0.03 -29.76 -19.27
CA ASN A 294 1.13 -30.72 -19.12
C ASN A 294 0.72 -32.10 -19.63
N GLN A 295 0.90 -32.33 -20.94
CA GLN A 295 0.45 -33.56 -21.63
C GLN A 295 0.97 -34.84 -20.98
N ARG A 296 2.22 -34.86 -20.51
CA ARG A 296 2.78 -36.07 -19.86
C ARG A 296 2.14 -36.36 -18.51
N ARG A 297 1.86 -35.32 -17.71
CA ARG A 297 1.13 -35.50 -16.44
C ARG A 297 -0.33 -35.86 -16.66
N ILE A 298 -0.99 -35.24 -17.64
CA ILE A 298 -2.33 -35.62 -18.10
C ILE A 298 -2.36 -37.11 -18.44
N ALA A 299 -1.43 -37.59 -19.28
CA ALA A 299 -1.31 -39.00 -19.62
C ALA A 299 -1.14 -39.89 -18.38
N SER A 300 -0.28 -39.50 -17.45
CA SER A 300 -0.09 -40.23 -16.19
C SER A 300 -1.38 -40.32 -15.36
N ASP A 301 -2.09 -39.20 -15.16
CA ASP A 301 -3.33 -39.16 -14.37
C ASP A 301 -4.43 -40.00 -15.03
N LEU A 302 -4.60 -39.91 -16.35
CA LEU A 302 -5.55 -40.73 -17.11
C LEU A 302 -5.22 -42.23 -17.02
N THR A 303 -3.93 -42.57 -17.07
CA THR A 303 -3.47 -43.97 -16.94
C THR A 303 -3.83 -44.51 -15.56
N ASN A 304 -3.60 -43.72 -14.50
CA ASN A 304 -3.91 -44.12 -13.13
C ASN A 304 -5.42 -44.28 -12.90
N ILE A 305 -6.23 -43.36 -13.42
CA ILE A 305 -7.70 -43.47 -13.39
C ILE A 305 -8.15 -44.76 -14.09
N ALA A 306 -7.56 -45.07 -15.25
CA ALA A 306 -7.92 -46.27 -16.00
C ALA A 306 -7.51 -47.57 -15.29
N ILE A 307 -6.35 -47.57 -14.62
CA ILE A 307 -5.91 -48.71 -13.82
C ILE A 307 -6.89 -48.93 -12.67
N ALA A 308 -7.23 -47.89 -11.91
CA ALA A 308 -8.21 -47.98 -10.82
C ALA A 308 -9.57 -48.52 -11.31
N TYR A 309 -10.08 -48.05 -12.46
CA TYR A 309 -11.30 -48.61 -13.06
C TYR A 309 -11.15 -50.08 -13.48
N THR A 310 -9.96 -50.48 -13.93
CA THR A 310 -9.68 -51.86 -14.34
C THR A 310 -9.66 -52.80 -13.13
N GLU A 311 -9.06 -52.39 -12.02
CA GLU A 311 -9.10 -53.14 -10.74
C GLU A 311 -10.54 -53.29 -10.22
N MET A 312 -11.37 -52.27 -10.42
CA MET A 312 -12.82 -52.31 -10.15
C MET A 312 -13.64 -53.10 -11.19
N LYS A 313 -12.99 -53.68 -12.23
CA LYS A 313 -13.61 -54.37 -13.38
C LYS A 313 -14.59 -53.52 -14.20
N GLN A 314 -14.50 -52.19 -14.12
CA GLN A 314 -15.27 -51.22 -14.91
C GLN A 314 -14.56 -50.93 -16.24
N TYR A 315 -14.40 -51.97 -17.05
CA TYR A 315 -13.60 -51.95 -18.28
C TYR A 315 -14.12 -50.95 -19.32
N GLU A 316 -15.44 -50.74 -19.37
CA GLU A 316 -16.09 -49.77 -20.25
C GLU A 316 -15.66 -48.33 -19.97
N LYS A 317 -15.32 -48.03 -18.70
CA LYS A 317 -14.79 -46.73 -18.31
C LYS A 317 -13.28 -46.64 -18.52
N ALA A 318 -12.54 -47.72 -18.27
CA ALA A 318 -11.08 -47.73 -18.36
C ALA A 318 -10.55 -47.56 -19.80
N LEU A 319 -11.17 -48.24 -20.78
CA LEU A 319 -10.66 -48.27 -22.17
C LEU A 319 -10.52 -46.89 -22.82
N PRO A 320 -11.50 -45.97 -22.76
CA PRO A 320 -11.36 -44.63 -23.33
C PRO A 320 -10.17 -43.85 -22.76
N TYR A 321 -9.91 -43.98 -21.44
CA TYR A 321 -8.76 -43.34 -20.80
C TYR A 321 -7.44 -43.93 -21.31
N LEU A 322 -7.34 -45.26 -21.44
CA LEU A 322 -6.14 -45.95 -21.95
C LEU A 322 -5.86 -45.61 -23.42
N GLN A 323 -6.90 -45.53 -24.25
CA GLN A 323 -6.75 -45.15 -25.66
C GLN A 323 -6.25 -43.71 -25.80
N ARG A 324 -6.81 -42.78 -25.02
CA ARG A 324 -6.36 -41.38 -25.00
C ARG A 324 -4.91 -41.26 -24.53
N THR A 325 -4.52 -41.92 -23.44
CA THR A 325 -3.15 -41.84 -22.91
C THR A 325 -2.13 -42.52 -23.84
N LEU A 326 -2.48 -43.63 -24.51
CA LEU A 326 -1.60 -44.28 -25.49
C LEU A 326 -1.25 -43.34 -26.65
N ALA A 327 -2.23 -42.59 -27.16
CA ALA A 327 -2.00 -41.60 -28.21
C ALA A 327 -1.03 -40.51 -27.73
N ILE A 328 -1.20 -40.01 -26.51
CA ILE A 328 -0.31 -39.00 -25.92
C ILE A 328 1.12 -39.54 -25.76
N TYR A 329 1.28 -40.74 -25.19
CA TYR A 329 2.61 -41.33 -25.00
C TYR A 329 3.33 -41.63 -26.31
N ARG A 330 2.61 -42.05 -27.36
CA ARG A 330 3.21 -42.24 -28.70
C ARG A 330 3.70 -40.93 -29.31
N VAL A 331 2.93 -39.84 -29.19
CA VAL A 331 3.36 -38.52 -29.66
C VAL A 331 4.57 -38.01 -28.86
N ALA A 332 4.62 -38.31 -27.57
CA ALA A 332 5.71 -37.90 -26.68
C ALA A 332 6.95 -38.82 -26.72
N ASP A 333 6.94 -39.89 -27.53
CA ASP A 333 7.94 -40.98 -27.54
C ASP A 333 8.23 -41.56 -26.13
N ASP A 334 7.21 -41.59 -25.26
CA ASP A 334 7.31 -42.17 -23.93
C ASP A 334 7.04 -43.68 -24.00
N LYS A 335 8.07 -44.43 -24.39
CA LYS A 335 8.01 -45.90 -24.49
C LYS A 335 7.61 -46.58 -23.18
N ASN A 336 7.99 -46.03 -22.03
CA ASN A 336 7.64 -46.60 -20.74
C ASN A 336 6.14 -46.44 -20.45
N GLY A 337 5.61 -45.23 -20.60
CA GLY A 337 4.17 -44.96 -20.46
C GLY A 337 3.34 -45.79 -21.44
N ALA A 338 3.77 -45.84 -22.71
CA ALA A 338 3.11 -46.66 -23.73
C ALA A 338 3.11 -48.15 -23.38
N SER A 339 4.23 -48.71 -22.89
CA SER A 339 4.32 -50.11 -22.45
C SER A 339 3.31 -50.46 -21.35
N ILE A 340 3.15 -49.58 -20.35
CA ILE A 340 2.19 -49.77 -19.24
C ILE A 340 0.77 -49.77 -19.78
N THR A 341 0.43 -48.77 -20.59
CA THR A 341 -0.90 -48.62 -21.18
C THR A 341 -1.26 -49.80 -22.07
N LEU A 342 -0.35 -50.24 -22.94
CA LEU A 342 -0.56 -51.41 -23.81
C LEU A 342 -0.77 -52.69 -22.99
N SER A 343 0.02 -52.90 -21.93
CA SER A 343 -0.16 -54.07 -21.05
C SER A 343 -1.55 -54.08 -20.41
N LYS A 344 -1.99 -52.93 -19.89
CA LYS A 344 -3.32 -52.82 -19.26
C LYS A 344 -4.45 -52.95 -20.29
N ILE A 345 -4.29 -52.46 -21.51
CA ILE A 345 -5.23 -52.71 -22.62
C ILE A 345 -5.31 -54.22 -22.94
N GLY A 346 -4.17 -54.89 -23.04
CA GLY A 346 -4.09 -56.33 -23.31
C GLY A 346 -4.80 -57.15 -22.22
N GLU A 347 -4.59 -56.79 -20.95
CA GLU A 347 -5.26 -57.38 -19.79
C GLU A 347 -6.78 -57.18 -19.86
N ILE A 348 -7.26 -55.98 -20.18
CA ILE A 348 -8.70 -55.72 -20.35
C ILE A 348 -9.28 -56.61 -21.46
N TYR A 349 -8.63 -56.70 -22.62
CA TYR A 349 -9.13 -57.56 -23.70
C TYR A 349 -9.14 -59.04 -23.33
N LEU A 350 -8.22 -59.49 -22.47
CA LEU A 350 -8.21 -60.84 -21.95
C LEU A 350 -9.36 -61.13 -20.98
N HIS A 351 -9.76 -60.16 -20.15
CA HIS A 351 -10.70 -60.40 -19.03
C HIS A 351 -12.08 -59.74 -19.14
N ALA A 352 -12.29 -58.80 -20.06
CA ALA A 352 -13.56 -58.11 -20.22
C ALA A 352 -14.70 -59.08 -20.64
N PRO A 353 -15.94 -58.87 -20.17
CA PRO A 353 -17.10 -59.59 -20.67
C PRO A 353 -17.28 -59.38 -22.19
N ASP A 354 -17.82 -60.39 -22.87
CA ASP A 354 -18.07 -60.35 -24.32
C ASP A 354 -18.94 -59.15 -24.74
N SER A 355 -19.86 -58.71 -23.88
CA SER A 355 -20.68 -57.51 -24.11
C SER A 355 -19.85 -56.25 -24.30
N ILE A 356 -18.76 -56.08 -23.54
CA ILE A 356 -17.86 -54.93 -23.64
C ILE A 356 -17.01 -55.03 -24.89
N LEU A 357 -16.55 -56.23 -25.25
CA LEU A 357 -15.81 -56.47 -26.50
C LEU A 357 -16.65 -56.10 -27.72
N LEU A 358 -17.91 -56.53 -27.75
CA LEU A 358 -18.84 -56.22 -28.83
C LEU A 358 -19.14 -54.72 -28.94
N GLN A 359 -19.22 -53.98 -27.82
CA GLN A 359 -19.33 -52.52 -27.84
C GLN A 359 -18.11 -51.85 -28.49
N GLN A 360 -16.92 -52.44 -28.34
CA GLN A 360 -15.70 -52.01 -29.01
C GLN A 360 -15.55 -52.57 -30.43
N GLN A 361 -16.62 -53.16 -30.99
CA GLN A 361 -16.65 -53.80 -32.32
C GLN A 361 -15.62 -54.93 -32.47
N ILE A 362 -15.28 -55.59 -31.36
CA ILE A 362 -14.33 -56.71 -31.33
C ILE A 362 -15.11 -58.00 -31.17
N ASN A 363 -14.82 -58.96 -32.06
CA ASN A 363 -15.35 -60.31 -31.94
C ASN A 363 -14.72 -61.00 -30.71
N PRO A 364 -15.51 -61.52 -29.74
CA PRO A 364 -14.98 -62.22 -28.58
C PRO A 364 -14.03 -63.37 -28.92
N ALA A 365 -14.20 -64.02 -30.08
CA ALA A 365 -13.30 -65.07 -30.55
C ALA A 365 -11.87 -64.57 -30.85
N GLU A 366 -11.69 -63.28 -31.15
CA GLU A 366 -10.40 -62.68 -31.47
C GLU A 366 -9.66 -62.14 -30.23
N ARG A 367 -10.27 -62.21 -29.05
CA ARG A 367 -9.74 -61.59 -27.82
C ARG A 367 -8.30 -61.98 -27.50
N TYR A 368 -7.98 -63.27 -27.63
CA TYR A 368 -6.64 -63.78 -27.32
C TYR A 368 -5.60 -63.26 -28.29
N LYS A 369 -5.96 -63.14 -29.58
CA LYS A 369 -5.09 -62.61 -30.62
C LYS A 369 -4.82 -61.12 -30.40
N ILE A 370 -5.86 -60.34 -30.09
CA ILE A 370 -5.74 -58.90 -29.85
C ILE A 370 -4.93 -58.64 -28.57
N ALA A 371 -5.24 -59.35 -27.48
CA ALA A 371 -4.49 -59.23 -26.24
C ALA A 371 -3.01 -59.64 -26.42
N GLU A 372 -2.73 -60.67 -27.24
CA GLU A 372 -1.35 -61.10 -27.54
C GLU A 372 -0.58 -60.00 -28.26
N GLN A 373 -1.21 -59.31 -29.23
CA GLN A 373 -0.58 -58.18 -29.95
C GLN A 373 -0.19 -57.05 -29.00
N TYR A 374 -1.12 -56.61 -28.14
CA TYR A 374 -0.86 -55.56 -27.16
C TYR A 374 0.25 -55.95 -26.19
N GLN A 375 0.24 -57.19 -25.69
CA GLN A 375 1.22 -57.62 -24.71
C GLN A 375 2.62 -57.83 -25.32
N GLN A 376 2.70 -58.25 -26.58
CA GLN A 376 3.96 -58.33 -27.33
C GLN A 376 4.54 -56.94 -27.61
N GLU A 377 3.71 -55.97 -28.02
CA GLU A 377 4.15 -54.58 -28.22
C GLU A 377 4.67 -53.99 -26.91
N ALA A 378 3.94 -54.19 -25.80
CA ALA A 378 4.38 -53.76 -24.48
C ALA A 378 5.73 -54.39 -24.08
N PHE A 379 5.88 -55.70 -24.24
CA PHE A 379 7.14 -56.39 -23.95
C PHE A 379 8.31 -55.84 -24.79
N GLN A 380 8.09 -55.56 -26.07
CA GLN A 380 9.12 -55.01 -26.94
C GLN A 380 9.53 -53.59 -26.51
N LEU A 381 8.56 -52.72 -26.18
CA LEU A 381 8.87 -51.39 -25.64
C LEU A 381 9.64 -51.46 -24.33
N ALA A 382 9.24 -52.35 -23.41
CA ALA A 382 9.95 -52.59 -22.16
C ALA A 382 11.38 -53.09 -22.36
N LYS A 383 11.60 -53.92 -23.39
CA LYS A 383 12.93 -54.40 -23.80
C LYS A 383 13.80 -53.27 -24.37
N ASP A 384 13.23 -52.42 -25.23
CA ASP A 384 13.94 -51.28 -25.82
C ASP A 384 14.50 -50.31 -24.76
N ILE A 385 13.75 -50.10 -23.68
CA ILE A 385 14.17 -49.21 -22.58
C ILE A 385 14.93 -49.92 -21.45
N GLY A 386 15.09 -51.24 -21.54
CA GLY A 386 15.75 -52.05 -20.52
C GLY A 386 15.02 -52.12 -19.17
N ALA A 387 13.70 -51.93 -19.15
CA ALA A 387 12.89 -51.99 -17.93
C ALA A 387 12.55 -53.45 -17.58
N LEU A 388 13.33 -54.05 -16.67
CA LEU A 388 13.21 -55.47 -16.32
C LEU A 388 11.89 -55.81 -15.61
N ASP A 389 11.39 -54.91 -14.77
CA ASP A 389 10.09 -55.00 -14.11
C ASP A 389 8.95 -55.07 -15.13
N ARG A 390 8.98 -54.18 -16.13
CA ARG A 390 7.97 -54.14 -17.19
C ARG A 390 8.07 -55.32 -18.14
N GLN A 391 9.28 -55.80 -18.40
CA GLN A 391 9.49 -57.05 -19.15
C GLN A 391 8.89 -58.25 -18.38
N ALA A 392 9.11 -58.32 -17.07
CA ALA A 392 8.57 -59.39 -16.23
C ALA A 392 7.03 -59.33 -16.19
N GLU A 393 6.44 -58.17 -15.94
CA GLU A 393 5.00 -57.94 -15.97
C GLU A 393 4.40 -58.39 -17.32
N ALA A 394 5.01 -57.98 -18.44
CA ALA A 394 4.51 -58.34 -19.75
C ALA A 394 4.61 -59.84 -20.06
N LEU A 395 5.67 -60.50 -19.59
CA LEU A 395 5.84 -61.95 -19.72
C LEU A 395 4.85 -62.73 -18.84
N GLN A 396 4.57 -62.24 -17.65
CA GLN A 396 3.54 -62.82 -16.77
C GLN A 396 2.17 -62.74 -17.45
N ASN A 397 1.81 -61.58 -18.00
CA ASN A 397 0.56 -61.40 -18.72
C ASN A 397 0.48 -62.26 -19.99
N LEU A 398 1.58 -62.42 -20.75
CA LEU A 398 1.64 -63.36 -21.88
C LEU A 398 1.44 -64.80 -21.42
N GLY A 399 2.03 -65.19 -20.28
CA GLY A 399 1.84 -66.50 -19.68
C GLY A 399 0.36 -66.77 -19.36
N ASN A 400 -0.27 -65.87 -18.62
CA ASN A 400 -1.69 -65.93 -18.25
C ASN A 400 -2.59 -65.99 -19.50
N LEU A 401 -2.29 -65.17 -20.51
CA LEU A 401 -3.01 -65.15 -21.78
C LEU A 401 -2.92 -66.49 -22.50
N TYR A 402 -1.71 -67.04 -22.66
CA TYR A 402 -1.51 -68.30 -23.36
C TYR A 402 -2.13 -69.48 -22.62
N GLU A 403 -2.14 -69.44 -21.29
CA GLU A 403 -2.84 -70.42 -20.47
C GLU A 403 -4.35 -70.37 -20.71
N ALA A 404 -4.95 -69.18 -20.65
CA ALA A 404 -6.38 -68.98 -20.94
C ALA A 404 -6.76 -69.39 -22.38
N ALA A 405 -5.85 -69.21 -23.34
CA ALA A 405 -6.01 -69.65 -24.73
C ALA A 405 -5.73 -71.16 -24.95
N GLY A 406 -5.38 -71.92 -23.92
CA GLY A 406 -5.02 -73.34 -24.02
C GLY A 406 -3.65 -73.62 -24.65
N GLN A 407 -2.85 -72.60 -24.92
CA GLN A 407 -1.53 -72.67 -25.55
C GLN A 407 -0.42 -72.99 -24.52
N THR A 408 -0.55 -74.13 -23.84
CA THR A 408 0.29 -74.55 -22.71
C THR A 408 1.81 -74.43 -22.95
N LYS A 409 2.30 -74.76 -24.15
CA LYS A 409 3.73 -74.65 -24.49
C LYS A 409 4.23 -73.21 -24.47
N LYS A 410 3.47 -72.28 -25.03
CA LYS A 410 3.85 -70.85 -25.03
C LYS A 410 3.74 -70.27 -23.62
N ALA A 411 2.69 -70.62 -22.88
CA ALA A 411 2.54 -70.22 -21.48
C ALA A 411 3.77 -70.60 -20.64
N LEU A 412 4.21 -71.86 -20.75
CA LEU A 412 5.40 -72.36 -20.07
C LEU A 412 6.67 -71.57 -20.43
N VAL A 413 6.85 -71.21 -21.71
CA VAL A 413 8.01 -70.41 -22.14
C VAL A 413 7.96 -69.01 -21.52
N SER A 414 6.81 -68.33 -21.57
CA SER A 414 6.62 -67.01 -20.98
C SER A 414 6.87 -67.03 -19.46
N TYR A 415 6.32 -68.01 -18.75
CA TYR A 415 6.54 -68.15 -17.30
C TYR A 415 8.00 -68.46 -16.94
N LYS A 416 8.72 -69.25 -17.74
CA LYS A 416 10.16 -69.47 -17.53
C LYS A 416 10.97 -68.20 -17.70
N GLN A 417 10.67 -67.40 -18.73
CA GLN A 417 11.34 -66.11 -18.95
C GLN A 417 11.01 -65.12 -17.83
N TYR A 418 9.75 -65.08 -17.39
CA TYR A 418 9.31 -64.31 -16.23
C TYR A 418 10.08 -64.69 -14.96
N GLN A 419 10.22 -65.99 -14.65
CA GLN A 419 10.96 -66.45 -13.46
C GLN A 419 12.42 -65.98 -13.46
N VAL A 420 13.10 -66.08 -14.61
CA VAL A 420 14.50 -65.60 -14.75
C VAL A 420 14.60 -64.09 -14.45
N LEU A 421 13.63 -63.30 -14.90
CA LEU A 421 13.62 -61.86 -14.61
C LEU A 421 13.22 -61.56 -13.17
N ARG A 422 12.25 -62.29 -12.61
CA ARG A 422 11.79 -62.14 -11.23
C ARG A 422 12.92 -62.38 -10.22
N ASP A 423 13.74 -63.39 -10.45
CA ASP A 423 14.88 -63.69 -9.58
C ASP A 423 15.91 -62.54 -9.58
N SER A 424 16.02 -61.80 -10.68
CA SER A 424 16.82 -60.57 -10.73
C SER A 424 16.18 -59.38 -10.00
N ILE A 425 14.86 -59.36 -9.82
CA ILE A 425 14.10 -58.28 -9.15
C ILE A 425 14.04 -58.51 -7.64
N LEU A 426 13.85 -59.74 -7.19
CA LEU A 426 13.73 -60.16 -5.78
C LEU A 426 14.86 -59.66 -4.88
N ASN A 427 16.08 -59.52 -5.41
CA ASN A 427 17.21 -58.98 -4.66
C ASN A 427 17.00 -57.55 -4.16
N ASP A 428 16.25 -56.74 -4.89
CA ASP A 428 15.99 -55.34 -4.51
C ASP A 428 14.75 -55.21 -3.62
N GLU A 429 13.73 -56.07 -3.78
CA GLU A 429 12.63 -56.22 -2.81
C GLU A 429 13.15 -56.58 -1.41
N MET A 430 14.08 -57.54 -1.33
CA MET A 430 14.72 -57.94 -0.08
C MET A 430 15.44 -56.75 0.60
N LYS A 431 16.09 -55.87 -0.17
CA LYS A 431 16.71 -54.66 0.38
C LYS A 431 15.67 -53.72 1.01
N VAL A 432 14.51 -53.56 0.36
CA VAL A 432 13.41 -52.74 0.89
C VAL A 432 12.87 -53.32 2.20
N GLU A 433 12.68 -54.64 2.29
CA GLU A 433 12.20 -55.28 3.52
C GLU A 433 13.20 -55.13 4.68
N ILE A 434 14.50 -55.28 4.40
CA ILE A 434 15.57 -55.03 5.38
C ILE A 434 15.55 -53.55 5.81
N ALA A 435 15.45 -52.63 4.86
CA ALA A 435 15.38 -51.19 5.12
C ALA A 435 14.21 -50.86 6.05
N LYS A 436 13.01 -51.42 5.80
CA LYS A 436 11.81 -51.25 6.63
C LYS A 436 12.02 -51.68 8.08
N LYS A 437 12.64 -52.84 8.30
CA LYS A 437 12.92 -53.36 9.65
C LYS A 437 13.96 -52.52 10.40
N VAL A 438 14.99 -52.03 9.71
CA VAL A 438 16.03 -51.17 10.31
C VAL A 438 15.49 -49.78 10.65
N THR A 439 14.58 -49.25 9.85
CA THR A 439 14.08 -47.88 10.00
C THR A 439 13.04 -47.72 11.09
N ALA A 440 12.03 -48.59 11.18
CA ALA A 440 10.84 -48.33 11.99
C ALA A 440 11.14 -47.81 13.42
N PHE A 441 12.13 -48.39 14.11
CA PHE A 441 12.46 -48.00 15.49
C PHE A 441 13.28 -46.70 15.62
N GLU A 442 14.35 -46.52 14.83
CA GLU A 442 15.17 -45.30 14.90
C GLU A 442 14.40 -44.08 14.37
N PHE A 443 13.48 -44.36 13.46
CA PHE A 443 12.74 -43.38 12.71
C PHE A 443 11.63 -42.71 13.52
N GLU A 444 10.76 -43.47 14.19
CA GLU A 444 9.68 -42.92 15.04
C GLU A 444 10.23 -41.95 16.10
N LYS A 445 11.39 -42.27 16.68
CA LYS A 445 12.02 -41.43 17.70
C LYS A 445 12.52 -40.10 17.14
N LYS A 446 13.20 -40.11 15.98
CA LYS A 446 13.72 -38.88 15.35
C LYS A 446 12.58 -38.01 14.79
N GLU A 447 11.57 -38.65 14.21
CA GLU A 447 10.38 -37.96 13.70
C GLU A 447 9.65 -37.23 14.83
N ALA A 448 9.35 -37.92 15.93
CA ALA A 448 8.64 -37.33 17.06
C ALA A 448 9.36 -36.07 17.60
N LEU A 449 10.69 -36.11 17.68
CA LEU A 449 11.49 -34.95 18.11
C LEU A 449 11.39 -33.77 17.14
N LEU A 450 11.41 -34.03 15.83
CA LEU A 450 11.37 -32.99 14.80
C LEU A 450 9.98 -32.43 14.59
N VAL A 451 8.94 -33.26 14.62
CA VAL A 451 7.54 -32.83 14.60
C VAL A 451 7.24 -31.97 15.81
N HIS A 452 7.64 -32.41 17.01
CA HIS A 452 7.45 -31.62 18.23
C HIS A 452 8.18 -30.26 18.16
N GLU A 453 9.42 -30.21 17.66
CA GLU A 453 10.15 -28.95 17.51
C GLU A 453 9.48 -28.04 16.46
N HIS A 454 8.98 -28.59 15.36
CA HIS A 454 8.30 -27.84 14.31
C HIS A 454 6.95 -27.28 14.79
N ASP A 455 6.10 -28.11 15.39
CA ASP A 455 4.79 -27.69 15.94
C ASP A 455 4.97 -26.58 16.99
N LYS A 456 6.00 -26.71 17.83
CA LYS A 456 6.36 -25.68 18.80
C LYS A 456 6.75 -24.37 18.12
N GLN A 457 7.56 -24.40 17.06
CA GLN A 457 7.96 -23.17 16.35
C GLN A 457 6.80 -22.53 15.60
N PHE A 458 5.92 -23.31 15.00
CA PHE A 458 4.72 -22.80 14.34
C PHE A 458 3.81 -22.09 15.33
N ALA A 459 3.58 -22.69 16.51
CA ALA A 459 2.82 -22.08 17.58
C ALA A 459 3.45 -20.78 18.09
N LEU A 460 4.79 -20.73 18.21
CA LEU A 460 5.52 -19.50 18.59
C LEU A 460 5.39 -18.40 17.53
N ALA A 461 5.47 -18.74 16.23
CA ALA A 461 5.31 -17.78 15.14
C ALA A 461 3.89 -17.21 15.10
N GLU A 462 2.86 -18.05 15.28
CA GLU A 462 1.47 -17.62 15.34
C GLU A 462 1.21 -16.69 16.55
N ALA A 463 1.79 -17.03 17.71
CA ALA A 463 1.72 -16.19 18.90
C ALA A 463 2.37 -14.81 18.66
N GLU A 464 3.52 -14.76 17.99
CA GLU A 464 4.21 -13.49 17.68
C GLU A 464 3.43 -12.65 16.65
N ILE A 465 2.84 -13.26 15.63
CA ILE A 465 1.95 -12.55 14.67
C ILE A 465 0.75 -11.94 15.41
N ASN A 466 0.11 -12.70 16.28
CA ASN A 466 -1.02 -12.21 17.08
C ASN A 466 -0.57 -11.08 18.03
N ARG A 467 0.58 -11.21 18.67
CA ARG A 467 1.17 -10.15 19.50
C ARG A 467 1.41 -8.87 18.71
N GLN A 468 2.02 -8.95 17.53
CA GLN A 468 2.24 -7.79 16.66
C GLN A 468 0.92 -7.12 16.24
N ARG A 469 -0.11 -7.93 15.93
CA ARG A 469 -1.44 -7.42 15.60
C ARG A 469 -2.06 -6.65 16.76
N VAL A 470 -1.94 -7.18 17.99
CA VAL A 470 -2.43 -6.50 19.21
C VAL A 470 -1.69 -5.20 19.45
N ILE A 471 -0.35 -5.19 19.36
CA ILE A 471 0.47 -3.98 19.54
C ILE A 471 0.10 -2.92 18.49
N ARG A 472 -0.02 -3.31 17.22
CA ARG A 472 -0.40 -2.39 16.13
C ARG A 472 -1.78 -1.78 16.38
N ASN A 473 -2.76 -2.59 16.76
CA ASN A 473 -4.11 -2.10 17.04
C ASN A 473 -4.14 -1.18 18.26
N ALA A 474 -3.37 -1.50 19.32
CA ALA A 474 -3.21 -0.64 20.49
C ALA A 474 -2.54 0.70 20.13
N ALA A 475 -1.52 0.69 19.26
CA ALA A 475 -0.87 1.91 18.78
C ALA A 475 -1.83 2.79 17.97
N ILE A 476 -2.62 2.20 17.05
CA ILE A 476 -3.64 2.92 16.29
C ILE A 476 -4.69 3.54 17.23
N ALA A 477 -5.18 2.77 18.21
CA ALA A 477 -6.13 3.26 19.20
C ALA A 477 -5.53 4.40 20.05
N GLY A 478 -4.25 4.31 20.43
CA GLY A 478 -3.54 5.35 21.16
C GLY A 478 -3.40 6.65 20.36
N VAL A 479 -3.00 6.56 19.09
CA VAL A 479 -2.90 7.73 18.18
C VAL A 479 -4.28 8.36 17.96
N ALA A 480 -5.33 7.55 17.75
CA ALA A 480 -6.69 8.04 17.62
C ALA A 480 -7.17 8.76 18.89
N GLY A 481 -6.86 8.21 20.07
CA GLY A 481 -7.15 8.84 21.36
C GLY A 481 -6.46 10.20 21.53
N LEU A 482 -5.17 10.29 21.20
CA LEU A 482 -4.42 11.55 21.24
C LEU A 482 -4.98 12.59 20.27
N ALA A 483 -5.39 12.17 19.06
CA ALA A 483 -6.02 13.06 18.09
C ALA A 483 -7.35 13.63 18.59
N ILE A 484 -8.17 12.81 19.27
CA ILE A 484 -9.43 13.26 19.89
C ILE A 484 -9.16 14.28 20.99
N VAL A 485 -8.19 14.01 21.88
CA VAL A 485 -7.81 14.95 22.95
C VAL A 485 -7.28 16.25 22.37
N PHE A 486 -6.46 16.20 21.32
CA PHE A 486 -5.97 17.38 20.62
C PHE A 486 -7.10 18.19 20.00
N LEU A 487 -8.03 17.55 19.28
CA LEU A 487 -9.18 18.22 18.67
C LEU A 487 -10.08 18.87 19.73
N PHE A 488 -10.31 18.20 20.86
CA PHE A 488 -11.10 18.75 21.96
C PHE A 488 -10.39 19.95 22.61
N SER A 489 -9.09 19.83 22.89
CA SER A 489 -8.27 20.89 23.46
C SER A 489 -8.18 22.11 22.53
N PHE A 490 -8.00 21.88 21.23
CA PHE A 490 -8.01 22.92 20.21
C PHE A 490 -9.36 23.64 20.13
N ARG A 491 -10.47 22.89 20.24
CA ARG A 491 -11.82 23.48 20.26
C ARG A 491 -12.04 24.36 21.49
N LEU A 492 -11.57 23.93 22.67
CA LEU A 492 -11.63 24.72 23.90
C LEU A 492 -10.77 25.99 23.80
N TYR A 493 -9.54 25.85 23.30
CA TYR A 493 -8.64 26.98 23.07
C TYR A 493 -9.26 28.01 22.12
N LYS A 494 -9.81 27.56 20.98
CA LYS A 494 -10.48 28.44 20.02
C LYS A 494 -11.67 29.16 20.65
N LYS A 495 -12.52 28.44 21.40
CA LYS A 495 -13.67 29.04 22.11
C LYS A 495 -13.24 30.11 23.11
N LYS A 496 -12.14 29.88 23.85
CA LYS A 496 -11.59 30.86 24.80
C LYS A 496 -11.09 32.11 24.08
N ARG A 497 -10.32 31.94 23.00
CA ARG A 497 -9.79 33.04 22.18
C ARG A 497 -10.92 33.90 21.61
N ASP A 498 -11.92 33.26 21.00
CA ASP A 498 -13.06 33.96 20.40
C ASP A 498 -13.90 34.71 21.47
N ALA A 499 -13.92 34.23 22.73
CA ALA A 499 -14.56 34.92 23.84
C ALA A 499 -13.77 36.14 24.35
N GLU A 500 -12.43 36.06 24.36
CA GLU A 500 -11.56 37.18 24.71
C GLU A 500 -11.64 38.31 23.68
N GLU A 501 -11.68 37.97 22.40
CA GLU A 501 -11.84 38.93 21.31
C GLU A 501 -13.19 39.67 21.41
N LYS A 502 -14.29 38.93 21.61
CA LYS A 502 -15.61 39.53 21.87
C LYS A 502 -15.64 40.42 23.11
N ARG A 503 -14.87 40.08 24.15
CA ARG A 503 -14.77 40.92 25.36
C ARG A 503 -14.14 42.27 25.07
N LYS A 504 -13.04 42.28 24.30
CA LYS A 504 -12.36 43.52 23.90
C LYS A 504 -13.28 44.43 23.07
N ASP A 505 -14.05 43.85 22.14
CA ASP A 505 -15.03 44.60 21.35
C ASP A 505 -16.12 45.24 22.22
N ILE A 506 -16.66 44.49 23.18
CA ILE A 506 -17.67 45.01 24.11
C ILE A 506 -17.09 46.15 24.96
N GLU A 507 -15.87 45.98 25.47
CA GLU A 507 -15.19 46.99 26.29
C GLU A 507 -14.93 48.29 25.52
N PHE A 508 -14.45 48.19 24.27
CA PHE A 508 -14.30 49.34 23.38
C PHE A 508 -15.64 50.05 23.13
N LYS A 509 -16.70 49.29 22.82
CA LYS A 509 -18.02 49.87 22.59
C LYS A 509 -18.57 50.60 23.82
N MET A 510 -18.31 50.08 25.02
CA MET A 510 -18.67 50.74 26.27
C MET A 510 -17.92 52.06 26.47
N GLN A 511 -16.62 52.11 26.14
CA GLN A 511 -15.83 53.35 26.22
C GLN A 511 -16.38 54.42 25.27
N VAL A 512 -16.72 54.04 24.04
CA VAL A 512 -17.34 54.96 23.07
C VAL A 512 -18.65 55.53 23.62
N THR A 513 -19.54 54.69 24.12
CA THR A 513 -20.82 55.13 24.70
C THR A 513 -20.63 56.02 25.94
N ASP A 514 -19.63 55.76 26.80
CA ASP A 514 -19.34 56.60 27.97
C ASP A 514 -18.88 58.01 27.56
N ILE A 515 -18.04 58.12 26.53
CA ILE A 515 -17.59 59.41 25.98
C ILE A 515 -18.78 60.17 25.37
N GLU A 516 -19.63 59.51 24.59
CA GLU A 516 -20.85 60.10 24.03
C GLU A 516 -21.78 60.62 25.17
N MET A 517 -22.01 59.82 26.21
CA MET A 517 -22.84 60.23 27.36
C MET A 517 -22.25 61.38 28.17
N LYS A 518 -20.92 61.43 28.34
CA LYS A 518 -20.23 62.57 28.97
C LYS A 518 -20.38 63.83 28.14
N ALA A 519 -20.30 63.73 26.82
CA ALA A 519 -20.51 64.88 25.93
C ALA A 519 -21.91 65.46 26.04
N LEU A 520 -22.93 64.60 26.03
CA LEU A 520 -24.34 64.99 26.18
C LEU A 520 -24.59 65.71 27.52
N ARG A 521 -24.01 65.21 28.62
CA ARG A 521 -24.14 65.85 29.95
C ARG A 521 -23.43 67.20 30.05
N SER A 522 -22.28 67.37 29.39
CA SER A 522 -21.54 68.63 29.42
C SER A 522 -22.20 69.75 28.61
N GLN A 523 -23.05 69.41 27.64
CA GLN A 523 -23.73 70.38 26.78
C GLN A 523 -24.98 70.99 27.44
N MET A 524 -25.61 70.27 28.36
CA MET A 524 -26.66 70.82 29.24
C MET A 524 -26.04 71.44 30.48
N ASN A 525 -25.27 72.52 30.32
CA ASN A 525 -24.64 73.20 31.46
C ASN A 525 -25.73 73.64 32.47
N PRO A 526 -25.80 73.04 33.69
CA PRO A 526 -26.84 73.39 34.65
C PRO A 526 -26.82 74.87 35.04
N HIS A 527 -25.65 75.50 34.94
CA HIS A 527 -25.48 76.94 35.17
C HIS A 527 -26.17 77.77 34.08
N PHE A 528 -26.12 77.36 32.82
CA PHE A 528 -26.83 78.03 31.73
C PHE A 528 -28.35 78.01 31.94
N ILE A 529 -28.90 76.83 32.26
CA ILE A 529 -30.34 76.67 32.56
C ILE A 529 -30.74 77.54 33.74
N PHE A 530 -29.96 77.52 34.82
CA PHE A 530 -30.23 78.33 36.01
C PHE A 530 -30.15 79.84 35.72
N ASN A 531 -29.19 80.28 34.91
CA ASN A 531 -29.05 81.68 34.53
C ASN A 531 -30.17 82.15 33.62
N ALA A 532 -30.58 81.35 32.63
CA ALA A 532 -31.71 81.65 31.77
C ALA A 532 -33.01 81.80 32.58
N LEU A 533 -33.25 80.89 33.54
CA LEU A 533 -34.40 80.98 34.45
C LEU A 533 -34.34 82.22 35.36
N ASN A 534 -33.14 82.60 35.83
CA ASN A 534 -32.98 83.84 36.60
C ASN A 534 -33.22 85.10 35.75
N SER A 535 -32.83 85.11 34.49
CA SER A 535 -33.12 86.20 33.55
C SER A 535 -34.61 86.34 33.30
N ILE A 536 -35.32 85.22 33.10
CA ILE A 536 -36.79 85.21 33.01
C ILE A 536 -37.40 85.80 34.29
N ARG A 537 -36.94 85.35 35.47
CA ARG A 537 -37.39 85.89 36.75
C ARG A 537 -37.13 87.39 36.87
N HIS A 538 -35.98 87.88 36.39
CA HIS A 538 -35.62 89.29 36.42
C HIS A 538 -36.54 90.15 35.53
N TYR A 539 -36.81 89.73 34.29
CA TYR A 539 -37.73 90.44 33.39
C TYR A 539 -39.17 90.46 33.92
N VAL A 540 -39.64 89.34 34.50
CA VAL A 540 -40.95 89.28 35.17
C VAL A 540 -41.01 90.23 36.37
N ALA A 541 -39.96 90.27 37.20
CA ALA A 541 -39.89 91.16 38.36
C ALA A 541 -39.84 92.66 37.98
N GLN A 542 -39.28 93.00 36.82
CA GLN A 542 -39.28 94.36 36.26
C GLN A 542 -40.57 94.72 35.49
N ASN A 543 -41.58 93.84 35.52
CA ASN A 543 -42.86 93.99 34.82
C ASN A 543 -42.73 94.08 33.28
N ASN A 544 -41.64 93.57 32.73
CA ASN A 544 -41.42 93.50 31.28
C ASN A 544 -41.86 92.12 30.75
N ILE A 545 -43.17 91.89 30.81
CA ILE A 545 -43.78 90.59 30.52
C ILE A 545 -43.50 90.14 29.08
N LYS A 546 -43.48 91.07 28.12
CA LYS A 546 -43.25 90.76 26.70
C LYS A 546 -41.85 90.21 26.45
N LEU A 547 -40.81 90.84 27.00
CA LEU A 547 -39.43 90.31 26.87
C LEU A 547 -39.26 88.99 27.63
N ALA A 548 -39.93 88.82 28.78
CA ALA A 548 -39.92 87.55 29.51
C ALA A 548 -40.55 86.40 28.70
N GLU A 549 -41.65 86.67 28.01
CA GLU A 549 -42.34 85.72 27.13
C GLU A 549 -41.47 85.36 25.90
N GLU A 550 -40.93 86.37 25.19
CA GLU A 550 -40.03 86.14 24.04
C GLU A 550 -38.77 85.35 24.44
N TYR A 551 -38.18 85.66 25.60
CA TYR A 551 -37.02 84.93 26.14
C TYR A 551 -37.37 83.49 26.52
N LEU A 552 -38.53 83.27 27.16
CA LEU A 552 -39.01 81.93 27.53
C LEU A 552 -39.29 81.06 26.31
N VAL A 553 -39.87 81.63 25.25
CA VAL A 553 -40.12 80.92 23.98
C VAL A 553 -38.79 80.49 23.35
N ARG A 554 -37.83 81.42 23.21
CA ARG A 554 -36.49 81.08 22.67
C ARG A 554 -35.79 80.03 23.52
N PHE A 555 -35.86 80.16 24.85
CA PHE A 555 -35.29 79.18 25.77
C PHE A 555 -35.92 77.79 25.62
N SER A 556 -37.25 77.72 25.52
CA SER A 556 -37.97 76.45 25.36
C SER A 556 -37.67 75.78 24.02
N LEU A 557 -37.59 76.57 22.93
CA LEU A 557 -37.20 76.09 21.60
C LEU A 557 -35.76 75.56 21.61
N LEU A 558 -34.82 76.30 22.20
CA LEU A 558 -33.44 75.87 22.34
C LEU A 558 -33.34 74.56 23.12
N MET A 559 -33.99 74.47 24.29
CA MET A 559 -33.95 73.24 25.10
C MET A 559 -34.49 72.04 24.32
N ARG A 560 -35.60 72.24 23.60
CA ARG A 560 -36.17 71.18 22.75
C ARG A 560 -35.22 70.76 21.64
N GLN A 561 -34.66 71.70 20.88
CA GLN A 561 -33.71 71.38 19.81
C GLN A 561 -32.45 70.70 20.33
N VAL A 562 -31.88 71.16 21.45
CA VAL A 562 -30.74 70.52 22.09
C VAL A 562 -31.07 69.07 22.45
N PHE A 563 -32.23 68.80 23.07
CA PHE A 563 -32.66 67.44 23.38
C PHE A 563 -32.93 66.57 22.15
N GLU A 564 -33.64 67.07 21.15
CA GLU A 564 -33.94 66.33 19.92
C GLU A 564 -32.65 66.00 19.15
N ASN A 565 -31.78 66.99 18.93
CA ASN A 565 -30.51 66.82 18.22
C ASN A 565 -29.58 65.84 18.95
N SER A 566 -29.65 65.80 20.28
CA SER A 566 -28.81 64.94 21.12
C SER A 566 -29.08 63.42 20.98
N ASN A 567 -30.26 63.04 20.49
CA ASN A 567 -30.62 61.64 20.24
C ASN A 567 -30.11 61.10 18.89
N HIS A 568 -29.54 61.97 18.05
CA HIS A 568 -29.06 61.62 16.72
C HIS A 568 -27.54 61.76 16.63
N LYS A 569 -26.90 60.78 15.96
CA LYS A 569 -25.44 60.81 15.75
C LYS A 569 -25.00 62.01 14.89
N LYS A 570 -25.85 62.43 13.95
CA LYS A 570 -25.68 63.55 13.03
C LYS A 570 -27.04 64.23 12.85
N VAL A 571 -27.03 65.55 12.66
CA VAL A 571 -28.21 66.38 12.42
C VAL A 571 -27.97 67.27 11.19
N PRO A 572 -29.03 67.74 10.52
CA PRO A 572 -28.91 68.77 9.50
C PRO A 572 -28.16 69.99 10.03
N LEU A 573 -27.29 70.57 9.19
CA LEU A 573 -26.54 71.77 9.51
C LEU A 573 -27.47 72.95 9.84
N ALA A 574 -28.63 73.03 9.17
CA ALA A 574 -29.66 74.00 9.45
C ALA A 574 -30.15 73.91 10.92
N ASP A 575 -30.44 72.71 11.40
CA ASP A 575 -30.95 72.48 12.76
C ASP A 575 -29.92 72.84 13.83
N ASP A 576 -28.65 72.47 13.62
CA ASP A 576 -27.57 72.80 14.55
C ASP A 576 -27.29 74.31 14.61
N LEU A 577 -27.28 74.97 13.44
CA LEU A 577 -27.09 76.42 13.37
C LEU A 577 -28.26 77.19 13.96
N HIS A 578 -29.49 76.71 13.78
CA HIS A 578 -30.65 77.32 14.41
C HIS A 578 -30.57 77.23 15.94
N ALA A 579 -30.17 76.08 16.48
CA ALA A 579 -29.94 75.92 17.92
C ALA A 579 -28.82 76.85 18.41
N LEU A 580 -27.71 76.93 17.67
CA LEU A 580 -26.59 77.81 18.01
C LEU A 580 -26.98 79.29 17.98
N GLU A 581 -27.83 79.69 17.02
CA GLU A 581 -28.36 81.04 16.93
C GLU A 581 -29.27 81.37 18.12
N LEU A 582 -30.22 80.49 18.46
CA LEU A 582 -31.09 80.68 19.63
C LEU A 582 -30.26 80.82 20.91
N TYR A 583 -29.20 80.02 21.05
CA TYR A 583 -28.25 80.15 22.15
C TYR A 583 -27.60 81.54 22.21
N MET A 584 -27.03 82.02 21.11
CA MET A 584 -26.40 83.35 21.05
C MET A 584 -27.40 84.48 21.32
N GLN A 585 -28.65 84.36 20.86
CA GLN A 585 -29.70 85.35 21.13
C GLN A 585 -30.06 85.43 22.63
N ILE A 586 -30.16 84.28 23.31
CA ILE A 586 -30.45 84.19 24.74
C ILE A 586 -29.31 84.78 25.56
N GLU A 587 -28.08 84.49 25.17
CA GLU A 587 -26.86 85.01 25.81
C GLU A 587 -26.68 86.51 25.58
N ALA A 588 -26.90 87.00 24.34
CA ALA A 588 -26.85 88.42 24.01
C ALA A 588 -27.87 89.22 24.82
N ALA A 589 -29.11 88.74 24.90
CA ALA A 589 -30.15 89.37 25.71
C ALA A 589 -29.80 89.40 27.20
N ARG A 590 -29.17 88.34 27.74
CA ARG A 590 -28.74 88.29 29.15
C ARG A 590 -27.58 89.24 29.45
N LEU A 591 -26.74 89.52 28.47
CA LEU A 591 -25.58 90.40 28.59
C LEU A 591 -25.87 91.82 28.08
N ASP A 592 -27.13 92.26 28.10
CA ASP A 592 -27.57 93.59 27.65
C ASP A 592 -27.07 93.97 26.24
N ASN A 593 -27.03 92.98 25.33
CA ASN A 593 -26.55 93.09 23.95
C ASN A 593 -25.10 93.62 23.83
N LYS A 594 -24.23 93.24 24.78
CA LYS A 594 -22.78 93.54 24.73
C LYS A 594 -22.06 92.94 23.52
N PHE A 595 -22.69 92.03 22.79
CA PHE A 595 -22.15 91.46 21.58
C PHE A 595 -23.21 91.28 20.50
N ASN A 596 -22.78 91.34 19.24
CA ASN A 596 -23.53 90.95 18.07
C ASN A 596 -22.89 89.71 17.42
N TYR A 597 -23.62 89.05 16.54
CA TYR A 597 -23.12 87.90 15.82
C TYR A 597 -23.47 87.97 14.32
N GLN A 598 -22.66 87.30 13.50
CA GLN A 598 -22.88 87.16 12.06
C GLN A 598 -22.59 85.72 11.67
N ILE A 599 -23.55 85.08 11.00
CA ILE A 599 -23.39 83.74 10.44
C ILE A 599 -23.37 83.87 8.92
N HIS A 600 -22.29 83.44 8.30
CA HIS A 600 -22.13 83.40 6.85
C HIS A 600 -21.93 81.96 6.39
N ILE A 601 -22.76 81.53 5.43
CA ILE A 601 -22.73 80.18 4.86
C ILE A 601 -22.49 80.34 3.37
N ASP A 602 -21.53 79.59 2.86
CA ASP A 602 -21.24 79.56 1.43
C ASP A 602 -22.44 78.99 0.66
N SER A 603 -22.86 79.68 -0.42
CA SER A 603 -24.09 79.40 -1.18
C SER A 603 -24.15 77.99 -1.80
N ILE A 604 -23.00 77.30 -1.88
CA ILE A 604 -22.89 75.94 -2.39
C ILE A 604 -23.31 74.86 -1.37
N ILE A 605 -23.51 75.23 -0.10
CA ILE A 605 -23.88 74.29 0.96
C ILE A 605 -25.40 74.25 1.10
N ASP A 606 -25.97 73.07 0.87
CA ASP A 606 -27.37 72.80 1.20
C ASP A 606 -27.48 72.47 2.69
N THR A 607 -27.90 73.45 3.49
CA THR A 607 -27.93 73.35 4.95
C THR A 607 -28.93 72.31 5.47
N GLU A 608 -29.99 72.03 4.71
CA GLU A 608 -31.02 71.06 5.09
C GLU A 608 -30.55 69.62 4.91
N ASN A 609 -29.67 69.38 3.93
CA ASN A 609 -29.18 68.04 3.60
C ASN A 609 -27.75 67.79 4.09
N THR A 610 -26.99 68.81 4.47
CA THR A 610 -25.64 68.63 4.99
C THR A 610 -25.69 68.16 6.43
N MET A 611 -25.12 66.98 6.71
CA MET A 611 -25.18 66.35 8.03
C MET A 611 -23.92 66.64 8.84
N ILE A 612 -24.08 67.19 10.04
CA ILE A 612 -22.97 67.44 10.97
C ILE A 612 -23.23 66.79 12.34
N PRO A 613 -22.17 66.44 13.09
CA PRO A 613 -22.31 66.05 14.49
C PRO A 613 -22.93 67.22 15.29
N PRO A 614 -24.00 66.98 16.06
CA PRO A 614 -24.70 68.05 16.76
C PRO A 614 -23.82 68.71 17.83
N LEU A 615 -24.05 70.02 18.01
CA LEU A 615 -23.56 70.90 19.06
C LEU A 615 -22.03 70.96 19.13
N LEU A 616 -21.36 70.80 17.98
CA LEU A 616 -19.90 70.78 17.90
C LEU A 616 -19.30 72.18 17.99
N LEU A 617 -19.99 73.18 17.42
CA LEU A 617 -19.56 74.58 17.39
C LEU A 617 -19.86 75.31 18.71
N GLN A 618 -20.91 74.89 19.41
CA GLN A 618 -21.43 75.56 20.60
C GLN A 618 -20.35 75.83 21.66
N PRO A 619 -19.51 74.85 22.12
CA PRO A 619 -18.53 75.10 23.16
C PRO A 619 -17.55 76.23 22.84
N PHE A 620 -17.22 76.44 21.56
CA PHE A 620 -16.32 77.50 21.15
C PHE A 620 -17.02 78.85 21.14
N VAL A 621 -18.29 78.91 20.73
CA VAL A 621 -19.12 80.09 20.87
C VAL A 621 -19.32 80.48 22.34
N GLU A 622 -19.57 79.51 23.24
CA GLU A 622 -19.67 79.79 24.68
C GLU A 622 -18.38 80.42 25.21
N ASN A 623 -17.23 79.85 24.84
CA ASN A 623 -15.93 80.39 25.23
C ASN A 623 -15.70 81.80 24.66
N SER A 624 -16.05 82.06 23.40
CA SER A 624 -15.96 83.39 22.80
C SER A 624 -16.84 84.43 23.53
N ILE A 625 -18.06 84.08 23.94
CA ILE A 625 -18.95 84.98 24.70
C ILE A 625 -18.37 85.26 26.09
N TRP A 626 -18.06 84.20 26.84
CA TRP A 626 -17.77 84.31 28.27
C TRP A 626 -16.34 84.68 28.60
N HIS A 627 -15.38 84.07 27.91
CA HIS A 627 -13.96 84.30 28.15
C HIS A 627 -13.39 85.34 27.20
N GLY A 628 -13.92 85.44 25.97
CA GLY A 628 -13.50 86.43 25.00
C GLY A 628 -14.12 87.81 25.23
N ILE A 629 -15.45 87.91 25.17
CA ILE A 629 -16.16 89.19 25.04
C ILE A 629 -16.60 89.78 26.39
N THR A 630 -17.17 88.97 27.30
CA THR A 630 -17.69 89.45 28.59
C THR A 630 -16.67 90.25 29.44
N PRO A 631 -15.37 89.91 29.46
CA PRO A 631 -14.36 90.68 30.19
C PRO A 631 -14.04 92.06 29.59
N LYS A 632 -14.47 92.32 28.35
CA LYS A 632 -14.25 93.60 27.67
C LYS A 632 -15.16 94.68 28.26
N ALA A 633 -14.61 95.86 28.54
CA ALA A 633 -15.40 96.99 29.05
C ALA A 633 -16.26 97.66 27.96
N ALA A 634 -15.87 97.52 26.69
CA ALA A 634 -16.58 98.04 25.52
C ALA A 634 -17.68 97.08 25.05
N GLY A 635 -18.88 97.60 24.78
CA GLY A 635 -20.05 96.83 24.30
C GLY A 635 -20.08 96.62 22.78
N ASP A 636 -18.92 96.43 22.15
CA ASP A 636 -18.72 96.27 20.71
C ASP A 636 -18.32 94.84 20.32
N GLY A 637 -18.69 93.85 21.13
CA GLY A 637 -18.37 92.44 20.89
C GLY A 637 -18.96 91.94 19.58
N LEU A 638 -18.21 91.12 18.85
CA LEU A 638 -18.61 90.53 17.58
C LEU A 638 -18.13 89.09 17.48
N ILE A 639 -19.04 88.17 17.20
CA ILE A 639 -18.75 86.78 16.87
C ILE A 639 -19.12 86.53 15.40
N LYS A 640 -18.17 86.08 14.59
CA LYS A 640 -18.38 85.71 13.19
C LYS A 640 -18.25 84.21 13.03
N ILE A 641 -19.27 83.57 12.47
CA ILE A 641 -19.28 82.15 12.15
C ILE A 641 -19.31 82.04 10.62
N ASN A 642 -18.25 81.51 10.03
CA ASN A 642 -18.13 81.30 8.59
C ASN A 642 -18.09 79.80 8.31
N ILE A 643 -18.99 79.32 7.46
CA ILE A 643 -19.05 77.92 7.05
C ILE A 643 -18.87 77.85 5.55
N ALA A 644 -17.78 77.21 5.13
CA ALA A 644 -17.41 77.08 3.73
C ALA A 644 -17.07 75.63 3.40
N ARG A 645 -17.29 75.24 2.14
CA ARG A 645 -16.89 73.92 1.65
C ARG A 645 -15.50 74.00 1.03
N GLN A 646 -14.61 73.10 1.44
CA GLN A 646 -13.29 72.91 0.83
C GLN A 646 -13.16 71.44 0.39
N SER A 647 -13.39 71.18 -0.90
CA SER A 647 -13.39 69.83 -1.48
C SER A 647 -14.37 68.88 -0.78
N GLU A 648 -13.87 67.82 -0.13
CA GLU A 648 -14.63 66.80 0.59
C GLU A 648 -14.82 67.16 2.08
N MET A 649 -14.52 68.40 2.49
CA MET A 649 -14.60 68.86 3.87
C MET A 649 -15.46 70.11 4.01
N ILE A 650 -16.12 70.23 5.16
CA ILE A 650 -16.77 71.44 5.66
C ILE A 650 -15.80 72.11 6.62
N ARG A 651 -15.51 73.37 6.36
CA ARG A 651 -14.68 74.23 7.19
C ARG A 651 -15.57 75.21 7.94
N CYS A 652 -15.69 75.01 9.24
CA CYS A 652 -16.40 75.89 10.16
C CYS A 652 -15.40 76.77 10.91
N VAL A 653 -15.51 78.08 10.77
CA VAL A 653 -14.60 79.05 11.38
C VAL A 653 -15.40 79.97 12.31
N ILE A 654 -15.00 80.05 13.58
CA ILE A 654 -15.56 80.96 14.57
C ILE A 654 -14.49 82.00 14.93
N GLU A 655 -14.78 83.28 14.74
CA GLU A 655 -13.89 84.38 15.07
C GLU A 655 -14.57 85.33 16.05
N ASP A 656 -13.89 85.68 17.14
CA ASP A 656 -14.33 86.73 18.05
C ASP A 656 -13.35 87.89 18.08
N ASN A 657 -13.82 89.07 18.51
CA ASN A 657 -13.02 90.27 18.73
C ASN A 657 -12.75 90.55 20.23
N GLY A 658 -12.70 89.48 21.03
CA GLY A 658 -12.52 89.53 22.48
C GLY A 658 -11.07 89.72 22.93
N VAL A 659 -10.79 89.43 24.20
CA VAL A 659 -9.44 89.58 24.81
C VAL A 659 -8.39 88.61 24.27
N GLY A 660 -8.81 87.57 23.51
CA GLY A 660 -7.94 86.60 22.87
C GLY A 660 -7.36 85.54 23.82
N ILE A 661 -6.75 84.51 23.23
CA ILE A 661 -5.88 83.53 23.90
C ILE A 661 -4.41 83.96 23.74
N GLY A 662 -3.55 83.76 24.74
CA GLY A 662 -2.15 84.24 24.74
C GLY A 662 -1.30 83.86 23.51
N THR A 663 -0.17 84.54 23.32
CA THR A 663 0.62 84.66 22.06
C THR A 663 1.30 83.41 21.50
N GLU A 664 0.90 82.18 21.84
CA GLU A 664 1.52 80.97 21.30
C GLU A 664 0.57 80.12 20.42
N ARG A 665 1.07 79.77 19.23
CA ARG A 665 0.49 78.82 18.30
C ARG A 665 0.55 77.43 18.94
N THR A 666 -0.56 76.91 19.44
CA THR A 666 -0.59 75.52 19.94
C THR A 666 -1.40 74.68 18.95
N PRO A 667 -0.77 73.90 18.05
CA PRO A 667 -1.49 72.85 17.34
C PRO A 667 -2.01 71.87 18.40
N ILE A 668 -3.32 71.69 18.46
CA ILE A 668 -3.94 70.73 19.36
C ILE A 668 -3.95 69.36 18.67
N TYR A 669 -2.77 68.88 18.32
CA TYR A 669 -2.55 67.49 17.95
C TYR A 669 -1.51 66.93 18.89
N GLU A 670 -1.92 65.84 19.55
CA GLU A 670 -1.17 64.96 20.45
C GLU A 670 -1.06 65.39 21.92
N GLU A 671 -1.67 64.55 22.76
CA GLU A 671 -1.38 64.29 24.18
C GLU A 671 -1.41 65.47 25.17
N GLU A 672 -2.61 65.87 25.59
CA GLU A 672 -2.81 66.38 26.95
C GLU A 672 -4.04 65.75 27.60
N LYS A 673 -3.82 65.31 28.86
CA LYS A 673 -4.76 64.59 29.72
C LYS A 673 -6.10 65.32 29.86
N GLU A 674 -7.14 64.49 29.86
CA GLU A 674 -8.51 64.71 30.35
C GLU A 674 -8.68 65.99 31.18
N SER A 675 -8.99 67.09 30.51
CA SER A 675 -9.58 68.26 31.16
C SER A 675 -11.09 68.21 30.88
N PRO A 676 -11.95 68.23 31.92
CA PRO A 676 -13.41 68.15 31.77
C PRO A 676 -14.00 69.49 31.33
N SER A 677 -13.41 70.10 30.30
CA SER A 677 -13.91 71.31 29.66
C SER A 677 -14.62 70.95 28.36
N GLY A 678 -15.59 71.77 27.94
CA GLY A 678 -16.35 71.54 26.70
C GLY A 678 -15.45 71.37 25.46
N ILE A 679 -14.26 72.00 25.44
CA ILE A 679 -13.27 71.86 24.37
C ILE A 679 -12.61 70.46 24.37
N GLY A 680 -12.27 69.92 25.55
CA GLY A 680 -11.67 68.59 25.68
C GLY A 680 -12.60 67.48 25.21
N ILE A 681 -13.89 67.63 25.48
CA ILE A 681 -14.94 66.71 25.02
C ILE A 681 -15.10 66.78 23.50
N THR A 682 -15.15 67.98 22.91
CA THR A 682 -15.23 68.14 21.45
C THR A 682 -14.00 67.54 20.75
N ARG A 683 -12.81 67.68 21.33
CA ARG A 683 -11.58 67.03 20.83
C ARG A 683 -11.68 65.51 20.84
N ALA A 684 -12.16 64.92 21.94
CA ALA A 684 -12.36 63.47 22.03
C ALA A 684 -13.36 62.97 20.97
N ARG A 685 -14.42 63.75 20.68
CA ARG A 685 -15.39 63.44 19.60
C ARG A 685 -14.75 63.48 18.20
N ILE A 686 -13.90 64.48 17.91
CA ILE A 686 -13.20 64.58 16.62
C ILE A 686 -12.21 63.40 16.43
N ASN A 687 -11.49 63.02 17.48
CA ASN A 687 -10.59 61.86 17.42
C ASN A 687 -11.35 60.54 17.20
N LEU A 688 -12.50 60.38 17.84
CA LEU A 688 -13.38 59.23 17.63
C LEU A 688 -13.89 59.17 16.18
N LEU A 689 -14.31 60.30 15.61
CA LEU A 689 -14.75 60.39 14.20
C LEU A 689 -13.64 59.97 13.22
N ASN A 690 -12.40 60.41 13.46
CA ASN A 690 -11.26 60.01 12.64
C ASN A 690 -10.98 58.49 12.73
N HIS A 691 -11.13 57.91 13.92
CA HIS A 691 -10.93 56.47 14.14
C HIS A 691 -12.04 55.60 13.52
N GLU A 692 -13.31 56.00 13.62
CA GLU A 692 -14.43 55.23 13.10
C GLU A 692 -14.58 55.31 11.56
N GLN A 693 -14.33 56.49 10.97
CA GLN A 693 -14.69 56.77 9.56
C GLN A 693 -13.48 56.97 8.66
N LYS A 694 -12.24 56.80 9.16
CA LYS A 694 -10.99 57.17 8.45
C LYS A 694 -11.04 58.60 7.90
N ALA A 695 -11.70 59.49 8.64
CA ALA A 695 -11.84 60.89 8.32
C ALA A 695 -10.55 61.67 8.65
N ASN A 696 -10.33 62.80 7.96
CA ASN A 696 -9.28 63.78 8.27
C ASN A 696 -9.87 65.00 8.99
N ALA A 697 -10.78 64.78 9.95
CA ALA A 697 -11.37 65.85 10.73
C ALA A 697 -10.31 66.48 11.64
N SER A 698 -10.32 67.81 11.77
CA SER A 698 -9.32 68.54 12.55
C SER A 698 -9.89 69.76 13.25
N LEU A 699 -9.25 70.16 14.35
CA LEU A 699 -9.62 71.31 15.17
C LEU A 699 -8.36 72.14 15.44
N TYR A 700 -8.41 73.42 15.09
CA TYR A 700 -7.33 74.38 15.31
C TYR A 700 -7.86 75.64 16.00
N MET A 701 -7.05 76.22 16.88
CA MET A 701 -7.33 77.52 17.49
C MET A 701 -6.14 78.45 17.23
N TYR A 702 -6.42 79.68 16.80
CA TYR A 702 -5.45 80.68 16.41
C TYR A 702 -5.72 81.97 17.21
N PRO A 703 -4.68 82.60 17.81
CA PRO A 703 -4.82 83.95 18.36
C PRO A 703 -4.98 84.97 17.22
N LEU A 704 -5.82 85.97 17.42
CA LEU A 704 -5.93 87.17 16.57
C LEU A 704 -5.41 88.39 17.35
N ASP A 705 -5.02 89.44 16.63
CA ASP A 705 -4.55 90.70 17.25
C ASP A 705 -5.57 91.28 18.25
N ASN A 706 -6.86 91.06 17.98
CA ASN A 706 -7.96 91.29 18.91
C ASN A 706 -8.92 90.08 18.82
N GLY A 707 -8.72 89.07 19.67
CA GLY A 707 -9.65 87.95 19.85
C GLY A 707 -9.10 86.58 19.44
N THR A 708 -9.99 85.62 19.20
CA THR A 708 -9.63 84.22 18.90
C THR A 708 -10.31 83.74 17.63
N LYS A 709 -9.61 82.90 16.86
CA LYS A 709 -10.16 82.16 15.71
C LYS A 709 -10.12 80.67 15.98
N VAL A 710 -11.25 80.00 15.89
CA VAL A 710 -11.36 78.53 15.93
C VAL A 710 -11.72 78.03 14.55
N GLU A 711 -11.03 77.00 14.08
CA GLU A 711 -11.28 76.34 12.81
C GLU A 711 -11.51 74.86 13.03
N ILE A 712 -12.68 74.39 12.60
CA ILE A 712 -13.07 72.98 12.65
C ILE A 712 -13.31 72.49 11.23
N ASN A 713 -12.55 71.49 10.82
CA ASN A 713 -12.71 70.83 9.53
C ASN A 713 -13.36 69.47 9.75
N LEU A 714 -14.49 69.23 9.10
CA LEU A 714 -15.26 67.99 9.18
C LEU A 714 -15.48 67.40 7.78
N PRO A 715 -15.66 66.08 7.63
CA PRO A 715 -16.08 65.50 6.36
C PRO A 715 -17.39 66.12 5.87
N PHE A 716 -17.47 66.45 4.59
CA PHE A 716 -18.72 66.87 3.95
C PHE A 716 -19.58 65.65 3.69
N GLU A 717 -20.73 65.57 4.35
CA GLU A 717 -21.68 64.46 4.21
C GLU A 717 -23.09 64.98 3.93
N LEU A 718 -23.77 64.32 2.98
CA LEU A 718 -25.14 64.62 2.61
C LEU A 718 -26.08 63.52 3.09
N ASN A 719 -27.28 63.93 3.52
CA ASN A 719 -28.39 63.05 3.80
C ASN A 719 -28.98 62.56 2.47
N PHE A 720 -28.82 61.26 2.15
CA PHE A 720 -29.48 60.59 1.03
C PHE A 720 -30.28 59.38 1.51
#